data_AF-A0A067CRG5-F1
#
_entry.id   AF-A0A067CRG5-F1
#
_cell.length_a   1.000
_cell.length_b   1.000
_cell.length_c   1.000
_cell.angle_alpha   90.00
_cell.angle_beta   90.00
_cell.angle_gamma   90.00
#
_symmetry.space_group_name_H-M   'P 1'
#
loop_
_entity.id
_entity.type
_entity.pdbx_description
1 polymer ?
#
loop_
_entity_poly.entity_id
_entity_poly.type
_entity_poly.pdbx_seq_one_letter_code
_entity_poly.pdbx_strand_id
1 'polypeptide(L)'
;MPRDVLEELVFLEFLCDWRRLETVVTKADLVDLLNVYEASVRCSPQFETWWRLLRDKSDGSSLVASRLKVRGILQGDGDARNPYMWHRRALEKETQMQSTRSHTKDVTKTLQVRLVYADAFQFDVRKWTQVAIHVLRTQPTWMTTNLFGQAKTMVSQNVEPKAYATAIVEAMKLDPRMVYSLDKKSRGVFARANGAYEASMALSLDAAVVKFTAMAQATLQHVSWFPVATILAEARRRRGFPCLRYKAKKAVESPEEAADDAFAQSVAEAMRRNPSLAFVQGQVQGHEWSDGYFTLPHEAPRAPAASLRVAVNADKALRRMTRIILTDLELHASFPLQRIRVEACPPGWSADGIYAYLVKRLCLDDRLHLNGDHFVRAVKLDVASAASYLLADVLEKLATQPTVSYAYIAAKAAKLQPEGLVTLDEYVGGIIDRLRADDRVLYGADALGRGNFGLANNPRLQLLPFTDGDAAFLAKAEAPTPARHVPRAIVTRCIRIARDHWNDPLASDTIFGVREILAAAQLDPDAGDVDGLVRAMVETDTRLRFVPHSMSEVVLDGGFALAIQEKRKRSGRGDVHPHIDWYTPHAIALPDDISQERAEATPEVDVQEQRMWRPEAAYTPDDNVRSEPVQIPLRILRFE
;
A
#
# COMPACT_ATOMS: atom_id res chain seq x y z
N MET A 1 0.64 -9.24 14.35
CA MET A 1 2.07 -9.13 14.70
C MET A 1 2.70 -8.05 13.84
N PRO A 2 3.43 -7.07 14.42
CA PRO A 2 4.08 -6.02 13.64
C PRO A 2 5.23 -6.58 12.80
N ARG A 3 5.30 -6.19 11.53
CA ARG A 3 6.39 -6.53 10.61
C ARG A 3 6.82 -5.29 9.84
N ASP A 4 8.12 -5.15 9.66
CA ASP A 4 8.68 -4.16 8.74
C ASP A 4 8.44 -4.64 7.32
N VAL A 5 7.60 -3.91 6.58
CA VAL A 5 7.17 -4.30 5.22
C VAL A 5 7.65 -3.36 4.13
N LEU A 6 8.13 -2.15 4.46
CA LEU A 6 8.60 -1.19 3.46
C LEU A 6 9.78 -0.41 4.01
N GLU A 7 10.91 -0.43 3.30
CA GLU A 7 12.02 0.49 3.53
C GLU A 7 11.66 1.86 2.96
N GLU A 8 11.36 2.82 3.84
CA GLU A 8 10.72 4.06 3.41
C GLU A 8 11.63 4.92 2.56
N LEU A 9 12.91 5.08 2.92
CA LEU A 9 13.86 5.88 2.15
C LEU A 9 13.90 5.42 0.68
N VAL A 10 14.02 4.12 0.47
CA VAL A 10 14.11 3.53 -0.86
C VAL A 10 12.83 3.77 -1.67
N PHE A 11 11.67 3.70 -1.02
CA PHE A 11 10.40 4.04 -1.64
C PHE A 11 10.25 5.53 -1.95
N LEU A 12 10.69 6.41 -1.06
CA LEU A 12 10.65 7.86 -1.29
C LEU A 12 11.57 8.27 -2.44
N GLU A 13 12.76 7.70 -2.54
CA GLU A 13 13.66 7.89 -3.68
C GLU A 13 12.99 7.42 -4.98
N PHE A 14 12.30 6.26 -4.95
CA PHE A 14 11.52 5.80 -6.09
C PHE A 14 10.42 6.80 -6.50
N LEU A 15 9.70 7.36 -5.54
CA LEU A 15 8.68 8.39 -5.81
C LEU A 15 9.28 9.68 -6.38
N CYS A 16 10.49 10.07 -5.95
CA CYS A 16 11.20 11.23 -6.51
C CYS A 16 11.50 11.05 -8.01
N ASP A 17 11.79 9.83 -8.44
CA ASP A 17 12.11 9.50 -9.83
C ASP A 17 10.87 9.29 -10.71
N TRP A 18 9.68 9.19 -10.10
CA TRP A 18 8.43 8.93 -10.81
C TRP A 18 8.03 10.12 -11.70
N ARG A 19 7.87 9.86 -13.01
CA ARG A 19 7.39 10.84 -13.98
C ARG A 19 5.92 11.12 -13.73
N ARG A 20 5.59 12.40 -13.64
CA ARG A 20 4.22 12.90 -13.49
C ARG A 20 3.48 12.29 -12.29
N LEU A 21 4.12 12.23 -11.12
CA LEU A 21 3.50 11.73 -9.89
C LEU A 21 2.13 12.39 -9.59
N GLU A 22 1.94 13.64 -10.02
CA GLU A 22 0.68 14.38 -9.97
C GLU A 22 -0.50 13.74 -10.74
N THR A 23 -0.27 12.75 -11.60
CA THR A 23 -1.36 12.01 -12.27
C THR A 23 -1.90 10.86 -11.43
N VAL A 24 -1.24 10.50 -10.33
CA VAL A 24 -1.70 9.46 -9.41
C VAL A 24 -2.71 10.10 -8.46
N VAL A 25 -3.96 10.20 -8.91
CA VAL A 25 -5.01 10.98 -8.22
C VAL A 25 -6.06 10.10 -7.55
N THR A 26 -6.13 8.81 -7.89
CA THR A 26 -7.09 7.86 -7.30
C THR A 26 -6.40 6.75 -6.50
N LYS A 27 -7.19 6.01 -5.71
CA LYS A 27 -6.73 4.79 -5.04
C LYS A 27 -6.25 3.71 -6.02
N ALA A 28 -6.91 3.58 -7.17
CA ALA A 28 -6.51 2.65 -8.22
C ALA A 28 -5.14 3.02 -8.80
N ASP A 29 -4.93 4.31 -9.12
CA ASP A 29 -3.63 4.79 -9.61
C ASP A 29 -2.50 4.53 -8.60
N LEU A 30 -2.79 4.64 -7.30
CA LEU A 30 -1.81 4.36 -6.25
C LEU A 30 -1.48 2.85 -6.17
N VAL A 31 -2.48 1.98 -6.35
CA VAL A 31 -2.25 0.53 -6.45
C VAL A 31 -1.35 0.21 -7.65
N ASP A 32 -1.60 0.84 -8.79
CA ASP A 32 -0.77 0.67 -9.98
C ASP A 32 0.66 1.17 -9.75
N LEU A 33 0.83 2.32 -9.11
CA LEU A 33 2.15 2.82 -8.71
C LEU A 33 2.87 1.81 -7.80
N LEU A 34 2.18 1.21 -6.84
CA LEU A 34 2.75 0.23 -5.92
C LEU A 34 3.05 -1.11 -6.59
N ASN A 35 2.27 -1.51 -7.61
CA ASN A 35 2.59 -2.65 -8.46
C ASN A 35 3.85 -2.40 -9.28
N VAL A 36 4.01 -1.19 -9.84
CA VAL A 36 5.25 -0.82 -10.54
C VAL A 36 6.42 -0.74 -9.55
N TYR A 37 6.20 -0.23 -8.33
CA TYR A 37 7.23 -0.27 -7.30
C TYR A 37 7.62 -1.69 -6.95
N GLU A 38 6.68 -2.61 -6.76
CA GLU A 38 6.94 -4.04 -6.48
C GLU A 38 7.77 -4.70 -7.58
N ALA A 39 7.51 -4.37 -8.83
CA ALA A 39 8.29 -4.85 -9.98
C ALA A 39 9.64 -4.13 -10.15
N SER A 40 9.88 -3.02 -9.44
CA SER A 40 11.11 -2.24 -9.55
C SER A 40 12.24 -2.83 -8.72
N VAL A 41 13.49 -2.52 -9.08
CA VAL A 41 14.64 -2.94 -8.26
C VAL A 41 14.78 -2.24 -6.93
N ARG A 42 14.12 -1.10 -6.78
CA ARG A 42 14.05 -0.43 -5.49
C ARG A 42 13.07 -1.13 -4.54
N CYS A 43 12.27 -2.08 -5.01
CA CYS A 43 11.38 -2.83 -4.13
C CYS A 43 12.17 -3.58 -3.07
N SER A 44 11.98 -3.25 -1.79
CA SER A 44 12.52 -4.12 -0.75
C SER A 44 11.88 -5.53 -0.82
N PRO A 45 12.62 -6.59 -0.55
CA PRO A 45 12.09 -7.96 -0.41
C PRO A 45 10.86 -8.09 0.49
N GLN A 46 10.90 -7.33 1.58
CA GLN A 46 9.85 -7.24 2.58
C GLN A 46 8.59 -6.69 1.92
N PHE A 47 8.70 -5.64 1.11
CA PHE A 47 7.56 -5.08 0.40
C PHE A 47 7.00 -6.05 -0.62
N GLU A 48 7.85 -6.65 -1.46
CA GLU A 48 7.42 -7.64 -2.46
C GLU A 48 6.63 -8.78 -1.81
N THR A 49 7.16 -9.33 -0.73
CA THR A 49 6.55 -10.44 0.01
C THR A 49 5.22 -10.02 0.62
N TRP A 50 5.20 -8.91 1.35
CA TRP A 50 3.99 -8.39 1.97
C TRP A 50 2.93 -8.06 0.93
N TRP A 51 3.30 -7.32 -0.11
CA TRP A 51 2.41 -6.90 -1.18
C TRP A 51 1.76 -8.12 -1.84
N ARG A 52 2.52 -9.17 -2.17
CA ARG A 52 1.97 -10.41 -2.75
C ARG A 52 1.10 -11.23 -1.81
N LEU A 53 1.22 -11.07 -0.50
CA LEU A 53 0.37 -11.77 0.48
C LEU A 53 -0.97 -11.07 0.68
N LEU A 54 -1.09 -9.78 0.33
CA LEU A 54 -2.34 -9.05 0.44
C LEU A 54 -3.40 -9.65 -0.50
N ARG A 55 -4.54 -10.04 0.08
CA ARG A 55 -5.73 -10.46 -0.67
C ARG A 55 -6.36 -9.29 -1.41
N ASP A 56 -6.41 -8.14 -0.74
CA ASP A 56 -6.85 -6.87 -1.33
C ASP A 56 -5.68 -5.86 -1.32
N LYS A 57 -5.34 -5.38 -2.51
CA LYS A 57 -4.30 -4.35 -2.69
C LYS A 57 -4.75 -2.98 -2.18
N SER A 58 -6.06 -2.76 -2.07
CA SER A 58 -6.65 -1.52 -1.57
C SER A 58 -6.33 -1.29 -0.09
N ASP A 59 -6.27 -2.35 0.72
CA ASP A 59 -5.87 -2.28 2.13
C ASP A 59 -4.41 -1.84 2.26
N GLY A 60 -3.52 -2.46 1.49
CA GLY A 60 -2.11 -2.11 1.46
C GLY A 60 -1.87 -0.68 0.97
N SER A 61 -2.56 -0.26 -0.09
CA SER A 61 -2.44 1.11 -0.61
C SER A 61 -2.96 2.14 0.40
N SER A 62 -4.01 1.82 1.17
CA SER A 62 -4.53 2.68 2.23
C SER A 62 -3.53 2.86 3.38
N LEU A 63 -2.79 1.82 3.75
CA LEU A 63 -1.72 1.90 4.75
C LEU A 63 -0.56 2.78 4.27
N VAL A 64 -0.12 2.60 3.02
CA VAL A 64 0.93 3.44 2.41
C VAL A 64 0.46 4.89 2.27
N ALA A 65 -0.76 5.12 1.78
CA ALA A 65 -1.35 6.45 1.65
C ALA A 65 -1.43 7.16 3.01
N SER A 66 -1.94 6.48 4.04
CA SER A 66 -2.00 7.01 5.40
C SER A 66 -0.61 7.39 5.92
N ARG A 67 0.40 6.57 5.63
CA ARG A 67 1.79 6.87 5.99
C ARG A 67 2.33 8.11 5.29
N LEU A 68 2.04 8.27 4.00
CA LEU A 68 2.43 9.46 3.22
C LEU A 68 1.68 10.72 3.67
N LYS A 69 0.41 10.59 4.07
CA LYS A 69 -0.40 11.69 4.65
C LYS A 69 0.17 12.21 5.96
N VAL A 70 0.53 11.31 6.88
CA VAL A 70 1.17 11.68 8.16
C VAL A 70 2.48 12.47 7.94
N ARG A 71 3.15 12.27 6.80
CA ARG A 71 4.38 12.97 6.43
C ARG A 71 4.13 14.27 5.66
N GLY A 72 2.87 14.61 5.37
CA GLY A 72 2.51 15.75 4.54
C GLY A 72 2.92 15.60 3.07
N ILE A 73 3.27 14.40 2.61
CA ILE A 73 3.66 14.12 1.22
C ILE A 73 2.42 13.98 0.34
N LEU A 74 1.34 13.43 0.90
CA LEU A 74 0.09 13.14 0.22
C LEU A 74 -1.07 13.82 0.97
N GLN A 75 -2.02 14.37 0.24
CA GLN A 75 -3.32 14.84 0.76
C GLN A 75 -4.45 14.24 -0.07
N GLY A 76 -5.69 14.38 0.40
CA GLY A 76 -6.87 13.81 -0.24
C GLY A 76 -7.06 12.32 0.00
N ASP A 77 -8.20 11.75 -0.38
CA ASP A 77 -8.55 10.35 -0.10
C ASP A 77 -8.47 9.44 -1.33
N GLY A 78 -8.14 10.01 -2.50
CA GLY A 78 -8.01 9.26 -3.74
C GLY A 78 -9.37 8.83 -4.31
N ASP A 79 -10.43 9.55 -3.96
CA ASP A 79 -11.76 9.41 -4.54
C ASP A 79 -12.07 10.58 -5.50
N ALA A 80 -13.19 10.50 -6.22
CA ALA A 80 -13.53 11.52 -7.22
C ALA A 80 -13.81 12.91 -6.63
N ARG A 81 -14.16 13.01 -5.35
CA ARG A 81 -14.47 14.29 -4.67
C ARG A 81 -13.23 14.88 -4.01
N ASN A 82 -12.32 14.01 -3.55
CA ASN A 82 -11.12 14.33 -2.82
C ASN A 82 -9.94 13.55 -3.42
N PRO A 83 -9.51 13.88 -4.66
CA PRO A 83 -8.40 13.19 -5.31
C PRO A 83 -7.11 13.38 -4.53
N TYR A 84 -6.17 12.47 -4.72
CA TYR A 84 -4.85 12.59 -4.14
C TYR A 84 -4.11 13.83 -4.67
N MET A 85 -3.49 14.58 -3.75
CA MET A 85 -2.66 15.74 -4.05
C MET A 85 -1.25 15.53 -3.49
N TRP A 86 -0.26 15.54 -4.37
CA TRP A 86 1.14 15.28 -4.03
C TRP A 86 1.91 16.56 -3.74
N HIS A 87 2.61 16.60 -2.60
CA HIS A 87 3.44 17.72 -2.17
C HIS A 87 4.92 17.43 -2.42
N ARG A 88 5.40 17.73 -3.64
CA ARG A 88 6.78 17.39 -4.05
C ARG A 88 7.87 17.95 -3.13
N ARG A 89 7.71 19.18 -2.64
CA ARG A 89 8.65 19.78 -1.67
C ARG A 89 8.72 18.99 -0.36
N ALA A 90 7.59 18.45 0.10
CA ALA A 90 7.55 17.62 1.31
C ALA A 90 8.21 16.26 1.05
N LEU A 91 7.99 15.67 -0.13
CA LEU A 91 8.66 14.44 -0.57
C LEU A 91 10.18 14.61 -0.57
N GLU A 92 10.71 15.59 -1.30
CA GLU A 92 12.15 15.87 -1.41
C GLU A 92 12.79 16.12 -0.04
N LYS A 93 12.13 16.93 0.81
CA LYS A 93 12.59 17.22 2.17
C LYS A 93 12.66 15.96 3.04
N GLU A 94 11.64 15.10 2.98
CA GLU A 94 11.61 13.86 3.76
C GLU A 94 12.67 12.87 3.26
N THR A 95 12.87 12.75 1.94
CA THR A 95 13.93 11.93 1.34
C THR A 95 15.31 12.38 1.81
N GLN A 96 15.61 13.68 1.74
CA GLN A 96 16.89 14.23 2.20
C GLN A 96 17.10 14.03 3.71
N MET A 97 16.05 14.22 4.52
CA MET A 97 16.12 13.98 5.96
C MET A 97 16.36 12.50 6.30
N GLN A 98 15.78 11.56 5.54
CA GLN A 98 16.03 10.14 5.76
C GLN A 98 17.42 9.71 5.27
N SER A 99 17.87 10.22 4.13
CA SER A 99 19.22 9.98 3.62
C SER A 99 20.28 10.44 4.62
N THR A 100 20.17 11.68 5.12
CA THR A 100 21.09 12.20 6.15
C THR A 100 21.11 11.36 7.42
N ARG A 101 19.96 10.83 7.87
CA ARG A 101 19.86 9.91 9.01
C ARG A 101 20.49 8.55 8.74
N SER A 102 20.35 7.99 7.54
CA SER A 102 20.96 6.70 7.21
C SER A 102 22.50 6.74 7.31
N HIS A 103 23.11 7.91 7.07
CA HIS A 103 24.56 8.09 7.21
C HIS A 103 25.01 8.20 8.68
N THR A 104 24.13 8.61 9.62
CA THR A 104 24.49 8.82 11.03
C THR A 104 24.39 7.56 11.91
N LYS A 105 24.35 6.36 11.31
CA LYS A 105 24.01 5.08 11.98
C LYS A 105 22.61 5.05 12.60
N ASP A 106 21.75 6.02 12.31
CA ASP A 106 20.37 5.99 12.77
C ASP A 106 19.55 5.01 11.92
N VAL A 107 18.68 4.27 12.60
CA VAL A 107 17.79 3.25 12.03
C VAL A 107 17.00 3.84 10.87
N THR A 108 17.13 3.24 9.68
CA THR A 108 16.29 3.56 8.53
C THR A 108 14.83 3.33 8.91
N LYS A 109 13.97 4.30 8.64
CA LYS A 109 12.57 4.16 9.00
C LYS A 109 11.91 3.11 8.09
N THR A 110 11.24 2.16 8.71
CA THR A 110 10.44 1.15 8.04
C THR A 110 8.95 1.40 8.30
N LEU A 111 8.11 1.08 7.32
CA LEU A 111 6.68 0.98 7.56
C LEU A 111 6.42 -0.33 8.30
N GLN A 112 5.89 -0.22 9.52
CA GLN A 112 5.42 -1.37 10.28
C GLN A 112 3.94 -1.61 10.04
N VAL A 113 3.61 -2.81 9.58
CA VAL A 113 2.22 -3.25 9.38
C VAL A 113 1.91 -4.37 10.35
N ARG A 114 0.72 -4.32 10.95
CA ARG A 114 0.21 -5.42 11.80
C ARG A 114 -0.42 -6.47 10.89
N LEU A 115 0.26 -7.60 10.75
CA LEU A 115 -0.25 -8.75 10.01
C LEU A 115 -1.02 -9.70 10.95
N VAL A 116 -2.01 -10.41 10.43
CA VAL A 116 -2.64 -11.55 11.13
C VAL A 116 -1.58 -12.64 11.30
N TYR A 117 -1.72 -13.51 12.30
CA TYR A 117 -0.72 -14.56 12.58
C TYR A 117 -0.40 -15.41 11.34
N ALA A 118 -1.40 -15.84 10.58
CA ALA A 118 -1.21 -16.64 9.37
C ALA A 118 -0.36 -15.90 8.31
N ASP A 119 -0.66 -14.63 8.06
CA ASP A 119 0.08 -13.83 7.06
C ASP A 119 1.49 -13.49 7.55
N ALA A 120 1.65 -13.20 8.85
CA ALA A 120 2.95 -12.98 9.47
C ALA A 120 3.83 -14.23 9.38
N PHE A 121 3.25 -15.41 9.60
CA PHE A 121 3.93 -16.69 9.44
C PHE A 121 4.36 -16.92 8.00
N GLN A 122 3.47 -16.76 7.02
CA GLN A 122 3.82 -16.91 5.60
C GLN A 122 4.89 -15.90 5.15
N PHE A 123 4.80 -14.66 5.63
CA PHE A 123 5.80 -13.62 5.41
C PHE A 123 7.17 -14.05 5.95
N ASP A 124 7.22 -14.53 7.18
CA ASP A 124 8.46 -14.95 7.83
C ASP A 124 9.05 -16.20 7.17
N VAL A 125 8.22 -17.18 6.77
CA VAL A 125 8.67 -18.37 6.02
C VAL A 125 9.36 -17.95 4.73
N ARG A 126 8.73 -17.08 3.92
CA ARG A 126 9.31 -16.59 2.66
C ARG A 126 10.62 -15.86 2.91
N LYS A 127 10.63 -14.91 3.86
CA LYS A 127 11.82 -14.15 4.25
C LYS A 127 12.98 -15.07 4.63
N TRP A 128 12.75 -16.03 5.54
CA TRP A 128 13.80 -16.90 6.06
C TRP A 128 14.27 -17.94 5.04
N THR A 129 13.37 -18.42 4.17
CA THR A 129 13.75 -19.24 3.02
C THR A 129 14.73 -18.50 2.11
N GLN A 130 14.42 -17.25 1.79
CA GLN A 130 15.27 -16.43 0.92
C GLN A 130 16.60 -16.04 1.60
N VAL A 131 16.62 -15.86 2.93
CA VAL A 131 17.87 -15.72 3.71
C VAL A 131 18.71 -16.99 3.65
N ALA A 132 18.11 -18.16 3.87
CA ALA A 132 18.83 -19.42 3.85
C ALA A 132 19.47 -19.68 2.48
N ILE A 133 18.71 -19.51 1.40
CA ILE A 133 19.22 -19.60 0.02
C ILE A 133 20.38 -18.63 -0.21
N HIS A 134 20.27 -17.39 0.28
CA HIS A 134 21.35 -16.41 0.16
C HIS A 134 22.63 -16.86 0.86
N VAL A 135 22.53 -17.32 2.12
CA VAL A 135 23.69 -17.78 2.88
C VAL A 135 24.28 -19.03 2.26
N LEU A 136 23.43 -19.93 1.76
CA LEU A 136 23.85 -21.14 1.08
C LEU A 136 24.66 -20.87 -0.19
N ARG A 137 24.63 -19.66 -0.75
CA ARG A 137 25.53 -19.26 -1.85
C ARG A 137 26.99 -19.25 -1.43
N THR A 138 27.29 -18.62 -0.29
CA THR A 138 28.66 -18.41 0.17
C THR A 138 29.13 -19.46 1.16
N GLN A 139 28.20 -20.20 1.76
CA GLN A 139 28.46 -21.25 2.73
C GLN A 139 27.81 -22.54 2.27
N PRO A 140 28.43 -23.72 2.48
CA PRO A 140 27.83 -25.00 2.10
C PRO A 140 26.55 -25.31 2.89
N THR A 141 26.40 -24.69 4.07
CA THR A 141 25.36 -25.01 5.05
C THR A 141 24.83 -23.77 5.75
N TRP A 142 23.53 -23.72 6.03
CA TRP A 142 22.89 -22.70 6.88
C TRP A 142 22.29 -23.33 8.13
N MET A 143 22.71 -22.86 9.30
CA MET A 143 22.31 -23.40 10.60
C MET A 143 20.96 -22.80 11.05
N THR A 144 19.99 -23.66 11.38
CA THR A 144 18.66 -23.22 11.86
C THR A 144 18.72 -22.47 13.19
N THR A 145 19.78 -22.65 13.99
CA THR A 145 20.00 -21.93 15.26
C THR A 145 19.98 -20.41 15.10
N ASN A 146 20.36 -19.89 13.93
CA ASN A 146 20.30 -18.46 13.62
C ASN A 146 18.84 -17.95 13.63
N LEU A 147 17.92 -18.72 13.04
CA LEU A 147 16.49 -18.44 13.07
C LEU A 147 15.92 -18.51 14.49
N PHE A 148 16.31 -19.51 15.29
CA PHE A 148 15.87 -19.61 16.70
C PHE A 148 16.29 -18.40 17.53
N GLY A 149 17.50 -17.87 17.29
CA GLY A 149 17.95 -16.62 17.92
C GLY A 149 17.08 -15.42 17.56
N GLN A 150 16.64 -15.34 16.30
CA GLN A 150 15.83 -14.24 15.77
C GLN A 150 14.34 -14.36 16.08
N ALA A 151 13.81 -15.58 16.20
CA ALA A 151 12.40 -15.78 16.54
C ALA A 151 12.03 -15.09 17.86
N LYS A 152 12.97 -14.99 18.82
CA LYS A 152 12.77 -14.30 20.10
C LYS A 152 12.41 -12.82 19.97
N THR A 153 12.86 -12.15 18.92
CA THR A 153 12.56 -10.72 18.68
C THR A 153 11.37 -10.52 17.74
N MET A 154 10.99 -11.55 16.99
CA MET A 154 9.93 -11.48 15.97
C MET A 154 8.55 -11.85 16.49
N VAL A 155 8.47 -12.72 17.52
CA VAL A 155 7.18 -13.21 18.03
C VAL A 155 6.62 -12.34 19.15
N SER A 156 5.29 -12.31 19.29
CA SER A 156 4.65 -11.69 20.45
C SER A 156 4.93 -12.51 21.71
N GLN A 157 4.80 -11.88 22.89
CA GLN A 157 5.05 -12.53 24.18
C GLN A 157 4.19 -13.80 24.41
N ASN A 158 3.06 -13.93 23.72
CA ASN A 158 2.13 -15.06 23.85
C ASN A 158 2.44 -16.23 22.91
N VAL A 159 3.46 -16.12 22.06
CA VAL A 159 3.85 -17.17 21.11
C VAL A 159 5.22 -17.67 21.50
N GLU A 160 5.35 -18.99 21.73
CA GLU A 160 6.64 -19.58 22.08
C GLU A 160 7.61 -19.45 20.89
N PRO A 161 8.75 -18.74 21.05
CA PRO A 161 9.68 -18.51 19.95
C PRO A 161 10.24 -19.79 19.33
N LYS A 162 10.44 -20.83 20.15
CA LYS A 162 10.96 -22.13 19.71
C LYS A 162 9.95 -22.86 18.84
N ALA A 163 8.69 -22.93 19.26
CA ALA A 163 7.61 -23.55 18.48
C ALA A 163 7.43 -22.82 17.14
N TYR A 164 7.44 -21.48 17.16
CA TYR A 164 7.33 -20.67 15.95
C TYR A 164 8.48 -20.89 14.96
N ALA A 165 9.73 -20.86 15.45
CA ALA A 165 10.90 -21.15 14.62
C ALA A 165 10.87 -22.56 14.05
N THR A 166 10.43 -23.55 14.84
CA THR A 166 10.28 -24.94 14.38
C THR A 166 9.26 -25.03 13.25
N ALA A 167 8.10 -24.39 13.39
CA ALA A 167 7.09 -24.35 12.33
C ALA A 167 7.61 -23.68 11.04
N ILE A 168 8.43 -22.62 11.15
CA ILE A 168 9.08 -22.01 9.99
C ILE A 168 10.05 -23.01 9.35
N VAL A 169 10.88 -23.70 10.14
CA VAL A 169 11.81 -24.71 9.62
C VAL A 169 11.06 -25.83 8.90
N GLU A 170 9.97 -26.35 9.46
CA GLU A 170 9.14 -27.37 8.79
C GLU A 170 8.58 -26.87 7.46
N ALA A 171 8.12 -25.62 7.39
CA ALA A 171 7.68 -25.04 6.13
C ALA A 171 8.83 -24.84 5.12
N MET A 172 10.03 -24.48 5.59
CA MET A 172 11.23 -24.33 4.76
C MET A 172 11.71 -25.65 4.16
N LYS A 173 11.49 -26.79 4.84
CA LYS A 173 11.81 -28.14 4.31
C LYS A 173 11.01 -28.48 3.04
N LEU A 174 9.90 -27.80 2.81
CA LEU A 174 9.07 -27.98 1.61
C LEU A 174 9.66 -27.29 0.37
N ASP A 175 10.65 -26.41 0.54
CA ASP A 175 11.29 -25.76 -0.60
C ASP A 175 12.26 -26.74 -1.30
N PRO A 176 12.06 -27.06 -2.59
CA PRO A 176 12.85 -28.07 -3.29
C PRO A 176 14.31 -27.66 -3.49
N ARG A 177 14.68 -26.39 -3.27
CA ARG A 177 16.04 -25.87 -3.49
C ARG A 177 16.98 -26.17 -2.33
N MET A 178 16.45 -26.65 -1.20
CA MET A 178 17.23 -26.92 0.00
C MET A 178 16.99 -28.33 0.50
N VAL A 179 18.05 -28.98 0.97
CA VAL A 179 17.97 -30.26 1.68
C VAL A 179 18.16 -29.97 3.16
N TYR A 180 17.30 -30.53 3.99
CA TYR A 180 17.44 -30.44 5.44
C TYR A 180 18.13 -31.70 5.98
N SER A 181 19.11 -31.50 6.85
CA SER A 181 19.79 -32.59 7.57
C SER A 181 20.11 -32.17 9.00
N LEU A 182 20.50 -33.14 9.83
CA LEU A 182 21.02 -32.88 11.17
C LEU A 182 22.55 -32.94 11.14
N ASP A 183 23.20 -31.97 11.79
CA ASP A 183 24.66 -32.03 11.97
C ASP A 183 25.06 -33.05 13.05
N LYS A 184 26.37 -33.23 13.25
CA LYS A 184 26.94 -34.13 14.29
C LYS A 184 26.48 -33.80 15.72
N LYS A 185 25.91 -32.61 15.96
CA LYS A 185 25.40 -32.16 17.26
C LYS A 185 23.87 -32.14 17.29
N SER A 186 23.22 -32.84 16.36
CA SER A 186 21.76 -32.90 16.21
C SER A 186 21.11 -31.52 15.99
N ARG A 187 21.85 -30.57 15.43
CA ARG A 187 21.32 -29.26 15.05
C ARG A 187 20.85 -29.30 13.61
N GLY A 188 19.68 -28.73 13.35
CA GLY A 188 19.12 -28.64 12.00
C GLY A 188 19.96 -27.75 11.10
N VAL A 189 20.29 -28.25 9.91
CA VAL A 189 21.07 -27.58 8.88
C VAL A 189 20.34 -27.69 7.56
N PHE A 190 20.28 -26.59 6.81
CA PHE A 190 19.93 -26.60 5.40
C PHE A 190 21.22 -26.64 4.57
N ALA A 191 21.20 -27.40 3.47
CA ALA A 191 22.23 -27.46 2.44
C ALA A 191 21.58 -27.25 1.05
N ARG A 192 22.39 -27.02 0.02
CA ARG A 192 21.87 -26.87 -1.35
C ARG A 192 21.35 -28.22 -1.88
N ALA A 193 20.18 -28.21 -2.52
CA ALA A 193 19.76 -29.32 -3.36
C ALA A 193 20.31 -29.11 -4.79
N ASN A 194 21.54 -29.57 -5.08
CA ASN A 194 22.34 -29.17 -6.26
C ASN A 194 21.51 -28.95 -7.54
N GLY A 195 20.75 -29.96 -8.01
CA GLY A 195 19.95 -29.84 -9.24
C GLY A 195 18.86 -28.77 -9.18
N ALA A 196 17.98 -28.79 -8.17
CA ALA A 196 16.88 -27.84 -8.04
C ALA A 196 17.37 -26.41 -7.69
N TYR A 197 18.41 -26.32 -6.88
CA TYR A 197 19.08 -25.06 -6.55
C TYR A 197 19.65 -24.44 -7.81
N GLU A 198 20.51 -25.15 -8.56
CA GLU A 198 21.12 -24.64 -9.80
C GLU A 198 20.07 -24.30 -10.86
N ALA A 199 19.07 -25.15 -11.06
CA ALA A 199 17.97 -24.88 -12.00
C ALA A 199 17.17 -23.62 -11.62
N SER A 200 16.93 -23.38 -10.33
CA SER A 200 16.26 -22.16 -9.87
C SER A 200 17.11 -20.89 -10.08
N MET A 201 18.41 -21.06 -10.29
CA MET A 201 19.41 -19.99 -10.39
C MET A 201 19.81 -19.70 -11.83
N ALA A 202 19.65 -20.69 -12.71
CA ALA A 202 19.98 -20.61 -14.13
C ALA A 202 18.84 -19.93 -14.90
N LEU A 203 18.93 -18.60 -15.04
CA LEU A 203 18.21 -17.91 -16.11
C LEU A 203 19.17 -17.75 -17.28
N SER A 204 18.84 -18.35 -18.42
CA SER A 204 19.63 -18.17 -19.64
C SER A 204 19.74 -16.69 -20.00
N LEU A 205 20.83 -16.32 -20.68
CA LEU A 205 21.04 -14.95 -21.15
C LEU A 205 19.84 -14.45 -21.96
N ASP A 206 19.34 -15.26 -22.89
CA ASP A 206 18.20 -14.89 -23.74
C ASP A 206 16.91 -14.65 -22.94
N ALA A 207 16.59 -15.53 -21.99
CA ALA A 207 15.43 -15.35 -21.11
C ALA A 207 15.57 -14.11 -20.21
N ALA A 208 16.79 -13.83 -19.75
CA ALA A 208 17.09 -12.64 -18.97
C ALA A 208 16.91 -11.36 -19.80
N VAL A 209 17.43 -11.33 -21.03
CA VAL A 209 17.30 -10.17 -21.92
C VAL A 209 15.84 -9.87 -22.21
N VAL A 210 15.02 -10.88 -22.51
CA VAL A 210 13.58 -10.70 -22.72
C VAL A 210 12.92 -10.16 -21.46
N LYS A 211 13.17 -10.78 -20.29
CA LYS A 211 12.61 -10.34 -18.99
C LYS A 211 12.97 -8.89 -18.70
N PHE A 212 14.25 -8.53 -18.78
CA PHE A 212 14.71 -7.20 -18.40
C PHE A 212 14.37 -6.13 -19.42
N THR A 213 14.28 -6.47 -20.70
CA THR A 213 13.75 -5.54 -21.72
C THR A 213 12.28 -5.20 -21.43
N ALA A 214 11.45 -6.22 -21.18
CA ALA A 214 10.04 -6.00 -20.84
C ALA A 214 9.89 -5.19 -19.55
N MET A 215 10.68 -5.50 -18.52
CA MET A 215 10.72 -4.76 -17.26
C MET A 215 11.17 -3.30 -17.46
N ALA A 216 12.21 -3.07 -18.28
CA ALA A 216 12.70 -1.74 -18.59
C ALA A 216 11.62 -0.92 -19.33
N GLN A 217 10.99 -1.50 -20.35
CA GLN A 217 9.92 -0.84 -21.10
C GLN A 217 8.73 -0.47 -20.19
N ALA A 218 8.26 -1.40 -19.36
CA ALA A 218 7.18 -1.14 -18.41
C ALA A 218 7.56 -0.04 -17.40
N THR A 219 8.78 -0.09 -16.86
CA THR A 219 9.25 0.90 -15.89
C THR A 219 9.42 2.28 -16.52
N LEU A 220 9.96 2.36 -17.73
CA LEU A 220 10.25 3.61 -18.42
C LEU A 220 9.01 4.36 -18.93
N GLN A 221 7.84 3.70 -18.95
CA GLN A 221 6.55 4.38 -19.12
C GLN A 221 6.25 5.33 -17.95
N HIS A 222 6.80 5.04 -16.77
CA HIS A 222 6.51 5.75 -15.53
C HIS A 222 7.73 6.47 -14.95
N VAL A 223 8.96 6.04 -15.27
CA VAL A 223 10.20 6.57 -14.70
C VAL A 223 11.11 7.07 -15.84
N SER A 224 12.00 8.02 -15.54
CA SER A 224 12.86 8.62 -16.57
C SER A 224 13.99 7.74 -17.08
N TRP A 225 14.36 6.74 -16.30
CA TRP A 225 15.56 5.95 -16.47
C TRP A 225 15.39 4.59 -15.83
N PHE A 226 16.08 3.59 -16.37
CA PHE A 226 16.13 2.22 -15.87
C PHE A 226 17.60 1.86 -15.68
N PRO A 227 18.12 1.87 -14.44
CA PRO A 227 19.55 1.75 -14.19
C PRO A 227 20.04 0.32 -14.48
N VAL A 228 21.27 0.16 -14.99
CA VAL A 228 21.90 -1.18 -15.18
C VAL A 228 22.04 -1.91 -13.85
N ALA A 229 22.22 -1.18 -12.75
CA ALA A 229 22.21 -1.71 -11.39
C ALA A 229 20.93 -2.50 -11.08
N THR A 230 19.82 -2.27 -11.81
CA THR A 230 18.62 -3.11 -11.73
C THR A 230 18.87 -4.54 -12.19
N ILE A 231 19.50 -4.70 -13.35
CA ILE A 231 19.85 -6.01 -13.89
C ILE A 231 20.75 -6.75 -12.89
N LEU A 232 21.70 -6.02 -12.31
CA LEU A 232 22.63 -6.54 -11.32
C LEU A 232 21.95 -6.92 -10.01
N ALA A 233 21.09 -6.05 -9.46
CA ALA A 233 20.36 -6.32 -8.23
C ALA A 233 19.44 -7.53 -8.40
N GLU A 234 18.77 -7.66 -9.54
CA GLU A 234 17.90 -8.79 -9.83
C GLU A 234 18.70 -10.08 -10.10
N ALA A 235 19.84 -10.01 -10.80
CA ALA A 235 20.77 -11.12 -10.95
C ALA A 235 21.24 -11.63 -9.57
N ARG A 236 21.56 -10.70 -8.67
CA ARG A 236 21.91 -11.01 -7.28
C ARG A 236 20.70 -11.56 -6.50
N ARG A 237 19.47 -11.03 -6.70
CA ARG A 237 18.22 -11.51 -6.07
C ARG A 237 17.84 -12.93 -6.44
N ARG A 238 18.13 -13.37 -7.68
CA ARG A 238 17.96 -14.77 -8.09
C ARG A 238 18.66 -15.73 -7.14
N ARG A 239 19.73 -15.24 -6.50
CA ARG A 239 20.61 -15.95 -5.59
C ARG A 239 20.40 -15.57 -4.11
N GLY A 240 19.25 -14.99 -3.78
CA GLY A 240 18.88 -14.53 -2.43
C GLY A 240 19.10 -13.03 -2.19
N PHE A 241 18.76 -12.52 -1.00
CA PHE A 241 18.72 -11.06 -0.78
C PHE A 241 20.04 -10.43 -0.33
N PRO A 242 20.63 -9.51 -1.11
CA PRO A 242 21.88 -8.84 -0.76
C PRO A 242 21.73 -7.85 0.42
N CYS A 243 20.54 -7.32 0.68
CA CYS A 243 20.30 -6.40 1.81
C CYS A 243 20.30 -7.11 3.16
N LEU A 244 20.23 -8.44 3.17
CA LEU A 244 20.35 -9.28 4.37
C LEU A 244 21.78 -9.77 4.58
N ARG A 245 22.77 -9.16 3.91
CA ARG A 245 24.18 -9.42 4.14
C ARG A 245 24.46 -9.36 5.64
N TYR A 246 24.78 -10.52 6.21
CA TYR A 246 25.58 -10.58 7.43
C TYR A 246 26.74 -9.60 7.22
N LYS A 247 26.92 -8.65 8.14
CA LYS A 247 28.07 -7.72 8.15
C LYS A 247 29.38 -8.51 8.38
N ALA A 248 29.67 -9.51 7.56
CA ALA A 248 30.99 -10.06 7.41
C ALA A 248 31.84 -8.94 6.81
N LYS A 249 32.98 -8.64 7.44
CA LYS A 249 33.93 -7.65 6.92
C LYS A 249 34.26 -8.02 5.47
N LYS A 250 33.76 -7.24 4.51
CA LYS A 250 34.10 -7.36 3.09
C LYS A 250 35.60 -7.11 2.96
N ALA A 251 36.36 -8.16 2.69
CA ALA A 251 37.78 -8.03 2.36
C ALA A 251 38.08 -8.35 0.89
N VAL A 252 37.25 -9.17 0.21
CA VAL A 252 37.46 -9.55 -1.19
C VAL A 252 36.10 -9.81 -1.84
N GLU A 253 35.92 -9.35 -3.08
CA GLU A 253 34.78 -9.67 -3.95
C GLU A 253 34.78 -11.18 -4.21
N SER A 254 33.67 -11.86 -3.91
CA SER A 254 33.60 -13.31 -4.08
C SER A 254 33.54 -13.66 -5.58
N PRO A 255 34.08 -14.81 -6.03
CA PRO A 255 34.01 -15.21 -7.44
C PRO A 255 32.57 -15.26 -7.99
N GLU A 256 31.58 -15.52 -7.13
CA GLU A 256 30.17 -15.48 -7.49
C GLU A 256 29.64 -14.06 -7.74
N GLU A 257 30.19 -13.05 -7.05
CA GLU A 257 29.84 -11.64 -7.28
C GLU A 257 30.39 -11.19 -8.63
N ALA A 258 31.65 -11.52 -8.93
CA ALA A 258 32.23 -11.26 -10.25
C ALA A 258 31.44 -11.94 -11.39
N ALA A 259 30.93 -13.16 -11.17
CA ALA A 259 30.08 -13.85 -12.14
C ALA A 259 28.69 -13.20 -12.30
N ASP A 260 28.08 -12.73 -11.22
CA ASP A 260 26.81 -11.97 -11.26
C ASP A 260 26.98 -10.66 -12.04
N ASP A 261 28.12 -9.98 -11.83
CA ASP A 261 28.47 -8.72 -12.48
C ASP A 261 28.73 -8.93 -13.98
N ALA A 262 29.52 -9.95 -14.35
CA ALA A 262 29.75 -10.32 -15.75
C ALA A 262 28.44 -10.72 -16.48
N PHE A 263 27.55 -11.43 -15.78
CA PHE A 263 26.23 -11.77 -16.32
C PHE A 263 25.36 -10.53 -16.53
N ALA A 264 25.30 -9.62 -15.55
CA ALA A 264 24.52 -8.38 -15.66
C ALA A 264 25.04 -7.48 -16.79
N GLN A 265 26.37 -7.40 -16.97
CA GLN A 265 26.99 -6.71 -18.10
C GLN A 265 26.60 -7.33 -19.43
N SER A 266 26.65 -8.66 -19.55
CA SER A 266 26.24 -9.38 -20.77
C SER A 266 24.78 -9.12 -21.14
N VAL A 267 23.88 -9.13 -20.14
CA VAL A 267 22.47 -8.79 -20.33
C VAL A 267 22.32 -7.33 -20.77
N ALA A 268 23.01 -6.40 -20.11
CA ALA A 268 22.95 -4.99 -20.46
C ALA A 268 23.44 -4.75 -21.90
N GLU A 269 24.54 -5.37 -22.31
CA GLU A 269 25.05 -5.31 -23.68
C GLU A 269 24.06 -5.85 -24.71
N ALA A 270 23.39 -6.96 -24.40
CA ALA A 270 22.34 -7.50 -25.27
C ALA A 270 21.12 -6.56 -25.33
N MET A 271 20.71 -5.97 -24.20
CA MET A 271 19.64 -4.96 -24.17
C MET A 271 20.00 -3.69 -24.95
N ARG A 272 21.27 -3.28 -24.98
CA ARG A 272 21.74 -2.13 -25.80
C ARG A 272 21.48 -2.32 -27.29
N ARG A 273 21.41 -3.56 -27.77
CA ARG A 273 21.10 -3.87 -29.18
C ARG A 273 19.61 -3.76 -29.48
N ASN A 274 18.75 -3.63 -28.47
CA ASN A 274 17.31 -3.50 -28.67
C ASN A 274 16.95 -2.06 -29.08
N PRO A 275 16.34 -1.83 -30.26
CA PRO A 275 16.05 -0.48 -30.76
C PRO A 275 14.97 0.26 -29.96
N SER A 276 14.21 -0.45 -29.11
CA SER A 276 13.18 0.17 -28.26
C SER A 276 13.73 0.85 -27.00
N LEU A 277 15.02 0.68 -26.71
CA LEU A 277 15.70 1.27 -25.56
C LEU A 277 16.92 2.06 -26.04
N ALA A 278 17.13 3.24 -25.48
CA ALA A 278 18.37 3.98 -25.64
C ALA A 278 19.24 3.77 -24.40
N PHE A 279 20.52 3.47 -24.60
CA PHE A 279 21.47 3.36 -23.49
C PHE A 279 22.25 4.66 -23.34
N VAL A 280 22.25 5.21 -22.13
CA VAL A 280 23.02 6.39 -21.76
C VAL A 280 24.12 5.96 -20.81
N GLN A 281 25.37 6.12 -21.26
CA GLN A 281 26.52 5.87 -20.42
C GLN A 281 26.63 7.00 -19.38
N GLY A 282 26.55 6.65 -18.10
CA GLY A 282 26.47 7.63 -17.03
C GLY A 282 27.81 8.32 -16.77
N GLN A 283 27.90 9.63 -17.04
CA GLN A 283 28.75 10.56 -16.29
C GLN A 283 27.84 11.37 -15.36
N VAL A 284 27.24 10.74 -14.34
CA VAL A 284 26.44 11.47 -13.36
C VAL A 284 27.35 11.80 -12.17
N GLN A 285 27.81 13.06 -12.10
CA GLN A 285 28.53 13.58 -10.94
C GLN A 285 27.63 13.49 -9.70
N GLY A 286 28.01 12.69 -8.69
CA GLY A 286 27.43 12.76 -7.34
C GLY A 286 26.65 11.53 -6.83
N HIS A 287 26.42 10.50 -7.64
CA HIS A 287 25.85 9.23 -7.16
C HIS A 287 26.76 8.05 -7.54
N GLU A 288 27.15 7.23 -6.56
CA GLU A 288 28.04 6.04 -6.65
C GLU A 288 27.52 4.89 -7.57
N TRP A 289 26.57 5.15 -8.45
CA TRP A 289 25.91 4.15 -9.28
C TRP A 289 26.29 4.39 -10.75
N SER A 290 27.54 4.09 -11.12
CA SER A 290 28.18 4.57 -12.36
C SER A 290 28.09 3.66 -13.59
N ASP A 291 27.18 2.69 -13.67
CA ASP A 291 27.17 1.70 -14.77
C ASP A 291 26.26 2.03 -15.96
N GLY A 292 25.75 3.28 -16.02
CA GLY A 292 24.82 3.72 -17.07
C GLY A 292 23.38 3.24 -16.86
N TYR A 293 22.50 3.72 -17.72
CA TYR A 293 21.06 3.48 -17.62
C TYR A 293 20.40 3.42 -19.00
N PHE A 294 19.25 2.76 -19.06
CA PHE A 294 18.40 2.75 -20.22
C PHE A 294 17.33 3.84 -20.11
N THR A 295 16.96 4.43 -21.24
CA THR A 295 15.83 5.34 -21.40
C THR A 295 14.99 4.88 -22.59
N LEU A 296 13.79 5.42 -22.73
CA LEU A 296 13.12 5.34 -24.02
C LEU A 296 13.91 6.20 -25.00
N PRO A 297 14.09 5.76 -26.26
CA PRO A 297 14.67 6.59 -27.31
C PRO A 297 13.95 7.93 -27.28
N HIS A 298 14.70 9.04 -27.30
CA HIS A 298 14.11 10.36 -27.38
C HIS A 298 13.17 10.37 -28.60
N GLU A 299 11.85 10.27 -28.37
CA GLU A 299 10.88 10.61 -29.39
C GLU A 299 11.26 12.03 -29.81
N ALA A 300 11.55 12.23 -31.11
CA ALA A 300 11.69 13.55 -31.69
C ALA A 300 10.57 14.42 -31.12
N PRO A 301 10.87 15.65 -30.65
CA PRO A 301 9.97 16.44 -29.80
C PRO A 301 8.57 16.38 -30.39
N ARG A 302 7.71 15.58 -29.75
CA ARG A 302 6.33 15.42 -30.17
C ARG A 302 5.77 16.83 -30.04
N ALA A 303 5.39 17.43 -31.16
CA ALA A 303 4.77 18.75 -31.18
C ALA A 303 3.79 18.80 -30.01
N PRO A 304 3.82 19.86 -29.18
CA PRO A 304 3.07 19.93 -27.93
C PRO A 304 1.68 19.43 -28.22
N ALA A 305 1.25 18.36 -27.53
CA ALA A 305 0.00 17.70 -27.80
C ALA A 305 -1.05 18.79 -27.95
N ALA A 306 -1.46 19.04 -29.20
CA ALA A 306 -2.35 20.14 -29.50
C ALA A 306 -3.50 19.93 -28.55
N SER A 307 -3.75 20.91 -27.67
CA SER A 307 -4.83 20.82 -26.69
C SER A 307 -6.04 20.41 -27.50
N LEU A 308 -6.43 19.14 -27.36
CA LEU A 308 -7.51 18.54 -28.12
C LEU A 308 -8.71 19.23 -27.48
N ARG A 309 -9.05 20.41 -28.01
CA ARG A 309 -10.27 21.11 -27.72
C ARG A 309 -11.32 20.12 -28.19
N VAL A 310 -11.79 19.30 -27.26
CA VAL A 310 -12.86 18.34 -27.47
C VAL A 310 -13.99 19.17 -28.06
N ALA A 311 -14.25 18.96 -29.35
CA ALA A 311 -15.35 19.66 -30.00
C ALA A 311 -16.59 19.34 -29.17
N VAL A 312 -17.37 20.36 -28.80
CA VAL A 312 -18.61 20.24 -28.00
C VAL A 312 -19.54 19.13 -28.54
N ASN A 313 -19.41 18.81 -29.83
CA ASN A 313 -20.12 17.74 -30.52
C ASN A 313 -19.70 16.31 -30.12
N ALA A 314 -18.46 16.08 -29.70
CA ALA A 314 -17.96 14.77 -29.28
C ALA A 314 -18.56 14.32 -27.94
N ASP A 315 -18.71 15.22 -26.97
CA ASP A 315 -19.39 14.92 -25.70
C ASP A 315 -20.89 14.69 -25.91
N LYS A 316 -21.53 15.43 -26.84
CA LYS A 316 -22.93 15.20 -27.21
C LYS A 316 -23.12 13.82 -27.86
N ALA A 317 -22.21 13.44 -28.75
CA ALA A 317 -22.19 12.12 -29.38
C ALA A 317 -21.98 11.01 -28.34
N LEU A 318 -21.05 11.21 -27.38
CA LEU A 318 -20.80 10.30 -26.28
C LEU A 318 -22.06 10.08 -25.45
N ARG A 319 -22.72 11.14 -24.97
CA ARG A 319 -23.97 11.03 -24.18
C ARG A 319 -25.08 10.31 -24.94
N ARG A 320 -25.24 10.58 -26.25
CA ARG A 320 -26.22 9.89 -27.11
C ARG A 320 -25.88 8.40 -27.21
N MET A 321 -24.61 8.07 -27.44
CA MET A 321 -24.15 6.69 -27.59
C MET A 321 -24.29 5.91 -26.28
N THR A 322 -23.87 6.47 -25.14
CA THR A 322 -24.08 5.88 -23.81
C THR A 322 -25.54 5.55 -23.55
N ARG A 323 -26.47 6.45 -23.91
CA ARG A 323 -27.90 6.21 -23.77
C ARG A 323 -28.37 5.04 -24.65
N ILE A 324 -27.98 5.02 -25.93
CA ILE A 324 -28.34 3.94 -26.87
C ILE A 324 -27.85 2.60 -26.35
N ILE A 325 -26.58 2.51 -25.92
CA ILE A 325 -25.98 1.28 -25.40
C ILE A 325 -26.73 0.81 -24.16
N LEU A 326 -26.99 1.70 -23.20
CA LEU A 326 -27.68 1.33 -21.96
C LEU A 326 -29.13 0.88 -22.21
N THR A 327 -29.86 1.54 -23.12
CA THR A 327 -31.22 1.13 -23.50
C THR A 327 -31.22 -0.21 -24.24
N ASP A 328 -30.26 -0.46 -25.12
CA ASP A 328 -30.14 -1.77 -25.81
C ASP A 328 -29.80 -2.88 -24.80
N LEU A 329 -28.92 -2.60 -23.83
CA LEU A 329 -28.57 -3.49 -22.73
C LEU A 329 -29.69 -3.72 -21.69
N GLU A 330 -30.82 -3.00 -21.78
CA GLU A 330 -32.02 -3.33 -21.01
C GLU A 330 -32.81 -4.49 -21.62
N LEU A 331 -32.69 -4.68 -22.94
CA LEU A 331 -33.39 -5.71 -23.71
C LEU A 331 -32.47 -6.86 -24.13
N HIS A 332 -31.16 -6.62 -24.19
CA HIS A 332 -30.16 -7.55 -24.69
C HIS A 332 -29.01 -7.74 -23.68
N ALA A 333 -28.41 -8.92 -23.67
CA ALA A 333 -27.33 -9.24 -22.74
C ALA A 333 -26.01 -8.52 -23.04
N SER A 334 -25.80 -8.11 -24.30
CA SER A 334 -24.57 -7.46 -24.77
C SER A 334 -24.83 -6.48 -25.92
N PHE A 335 -23.95 -5.49 -26.04
CA PHE A 335 -23.93 -4.49 -27.10
C PHE A 335 -22.62 -4.59 -27.90
N PRO A 336 -22.63 -5.12 -29.13
CA PRO A 336 -21.43 -5.27 -29.95
C PRO A 336 -20.77 -3.93 -30.28
N LEU A 337 -19.44 -3.84 -30.14
CA LEU A 337 -18.67 -2.64 -30.46
C LEU A 337 -18.86 -2.20 -31.92
N GLN A 338 -19.07 -3.16 -32.84
CA GLN A 338 -19.28 -2.90 -34.26
C GLN A 338 -20.58 -2.11 -34.53
N ARG A 339 -21.52 -2.04 -33.57
CA ARG A 339 -22.74 -1.21 -33.67
C ARG A 339 -22.50 0.26 -33.33
N ILE A 340 -21.35 0.62 -32.75
CA ILE A 340 -20.96 2.01 -32.51
C ILE A 340 -20.60 2.66 -33.85
N ARG A 341 -21.61 3.23 -34.52
CA ARG A 341 -21.43 3.96 -35.77
C ARG A 341 -21.27 5.45 -35.49
N VAL A 342 -20.24 6.04 -36.10
CA VAL A 342 -20.04 7.49 -36.08
C VAL A 342 -20.76 8.08 -37.29
N GLU A 343 -21.99 8.59 -37.09
CA GLU A 343 -22.81 9.16 -38.17
C GLU A 343 -22.16 10.40 -38.82
N ALA A 344 -21.34 11.15 -38.08
CA ALA A 344 -20.60 12.30 -38.59
C ALA A 344 -19.30 12.52 -37.81
N CYS A 345 -18.20 12.75 -38.54
CA CYS A 345 -16.91 13.07 -37.93
C CYS A 345 -16.76 14.58 -37.73
N PRO A 346 -16.41 15.09 -36.52
CA PRO A 346 -16.06 16.48 -36.35
C PRO A 346 -14.88 16.88 -37.27
N PRO A 347 -14.81 18.14 -37.73
CA PRO A 347 -13.69 18.61 -38.56
C PRO A 347 -12.35 18.32 -37.89
N GLY A 348 -11.43 17.68 -38.63
CA GLY A 348 -10.10 17.32 -38.13
C GLY A 348 -10.00 15.98 -37.40
N TRP A 349 -11.08 15.21 -37.33
CA TRP A 349 -11.06 13.85 -36.77
C TRP A 349 -11.29 12.79 -37.84
N SER A 350 -10.54 11.68 -37.76
CA SER A 350 -10.84 10.47 -38.52
C SER A 350 -11.97 9.68 -37.86
N ALA A 351 -12.68 8.87 -38.64
CA ALA A 351 -13.71 7.95 -38.14
C ALA A 351 -13.15 7.02 -37.04
N ASP A 352 -11.96 6.46 -37.28
CA ASP A 352 -11.27 5.61 -36.32
C ASP A 352 -10.86 6.37 -35.06
N GLY A 353 -10.44 7.64 -35.18
CA GLY A 353 -10.08 8.49 -34.05
C GLY A 353 -11.26 8.78 -33.13
N ILE A 354 -12.43 9.04 -33.69
CA ILE A 354 -13.66 9.25 -32.91
C ILE A 354 -14.15 7.94 -32.31
N TYR A 355 -14.10 6.86 -33.07
CA TYR A 355 -14.46 5.54 -32.58
C TYR A 355 -13.61 5.16 -31.37
N ALA A 356 -12.28 5.28 -31.46
CA ALA A 356 -11.36 5.03 -30.36
C ALA A 356 -11.63 5.95 -29.16
N TYR A 357 -11.94 7.23 -29.40
CA TYR A 357 -12.31 8.18 -28.35
C TYR A 357 -13.61 7.77 -27.63
N LEU A 358 -14.65 7.42 -28.39
CA LEU A 358 -15.95 7.01 -27.85
C LEU A 358 -15.82 5.71 -27.05
N VAL A 359 -15.14 4.69 -27.58
CA VAL A 359 -14.90 3.43 -26.86
C VAL A 359 -14.14 3.69 -25.57
N LYS A 360 -13.04 4.45 -25.63
CA LYS A 360 -12.25 4.81 -24.44
C LYS A 360 -13.10 5.52 -23.38
N ARG A 361 -13.98 6.44 -23.80
CA ARG A 361 -14.84 7.19 -22.87
C ARG A 361 -16.01 6.37 -22.35
N LEU A 362 -16.54 5.43 -23.14
CA LEU A 362 -17.58 4.49 -22.70
C LEU A 362 -17.03 3.48 -21.68
N CYS A 363 -15.77 3.06 -21.81
CA CYS A 363 -15.09 2.24 -20.80
C CYS A 363 -14.87 2.95 -19.46
N LEU A 364 -15.02 4.29 -19.42
CA LEU A 364 -14.98 5.06 -18.18
C LEU A 364 -16.37 5.25 -17.56
N ASP A 365 -17.44 4.74 -18.18
CA ASP A 365 -18.78 4.77 -17.59
C ASP A 365 -18.95 3.53 -16.71
N ASP A 366 -19.05 3.72 -15.40
CA ASP A 366 -19.12 2.65 -14.40
C ASP A 366 -20.30 1.68 -14.58
N ARG A 367 -21.27 2.02 -15.44
CA ARG A 367 -22.42 1.16 -15.79
C ARG A 367 -22.13 0.21 -16.94
N LEU A 368 -21.01 0.36 -17.63
CA LEU A 368 -20.61 -0.44 -18.79
C LEU A 368 -19.32 -1.19 -18.47
N HIS A 369 -19.27 -2.46 -18.84
CA HIS A 369 -18.07 -3.28 -18.79
C HIS A 369 -17.76 -3.77 -20.20
N LEU A 370 -16.51 -3.59 -20.65
CA LEU A 370 -16.09 -4.08 -21.96
C LEU A 370 -15.63 -5.54 -21.82
N ASN A 371 -16.40 -6.47 -22.39
CA ASN A 371 -16.08 -7.90 -22.42
C ASN A 371 -15.69 -8.30 -23.85
N GLY A 372 -14.39 -8.31 -24.13
CA GLY A 372 -13.88 -8.58 -25.48
C GLY A 372 -14.32 -7.52 -26.48
N ASP A 373 -15.18 -7.89 -27.43
CA ASP A 373 -15.64 -7.05 -28.54
C ASP A 373 -17.05 -6.45 -28.33
N HIS A 374 -17.61 -6.54 -27.13
CA HIS A 374 -18.94 -6.03 -26.82
C HIS A 374 -18.99 -5.43 -25.41
N PHE A 375 -19.82 -4.40 -25.24
CA PHE A 375 -20.17 -3.90 -23.93
C PHE A 375 -21.22 -4.82 -23.30
N VAL A 376 -21.05 -5.13 -22.02
CA VAL A 376 -22.10 -5.68 -21.17
C VAL A 376 -22.42 -4.64 -20.10
N ARG A 377 -23.63 -4.72 -19.52
CA ARG A 377 -23.95 -3.88 -18.38
C ARG A 377 -23.06 -4.30 -17.21
N ALA A 378 -22.36 -3.35 -16.59
CA ALA A 378 -21.64 -3.62 -15.36
C ALA A 378 -22.71 -3.97 -14.29
N VAL A 379 -22.87 -5.26 -13.99
CA VAL A 379 -23.95 -5.80 -13.15
C VAL A 379 -23.79 -5.41 -11.68
N LYS A 380 -22.66 -4.79 -11.30
CA LYS A 380 -22.23 -4.70 -9.91
C LYS A 380 -21.80 -3.27 -9.59
N LEU A 381 -22.67 -2.51 -8.95
CA LEU A 381 -22.40 -1.15 -8.47
C LEU A 381 -22.12 -1.17 -6.97
N ASP A 382 -21.24 -0.31 -6.48
CA ASP A 382 -21.13 -0.08 -5.03
C ASP A 382 -22.41 0.58 -4.48
N VAL A 383 -22.58 0.58 -3.16
CA VAL A 383 -23.78 1.15 -2.49
C VAL A 383 -23.99 2.62 -2.90
N ALA A 384 -22.91 3.37 -3.08
CA ALA A 384 -22.95 4.79 -3.44
C ALA A 384 -23.51 5.05 -4.84
N SER A 385 -22.99 4.33 -5.82
CA SER A 385 -23.37 4.48 -7.23
C SER A 385 -24.75 3.87 -7.47
N ALA A 386 -25.06 2.75 -6.82
CA ALA A 386 -26.41 2.17 -6.85
C ALA A 386 -27.44 3.12 -6.22
N ALA A 387 -27.15 3.74 -5.07
CA ALA A 387 -28.04 4.72 -4.46
C ALA A 387 -28.26 5.93 -5.36
N SER A 388 -27.21 6.47 -5.97
CA SER A 388 -27.33 7.63 -6.87
C SER A 388 -28.13 7.30 -8.14
N TYR A 389 -27.93 6.11 -8.70
CA TYR A 389 -28.69 5.60 -9.84
C TYR A 389 -30.17 5.39 -9.50
N LEU A 390 -30.45 4.71 -8.38
CA LEU A 390 -31.81 4.43 -7.94
C LEU A 390 -32.53 5.69 -7.49
N LEU A 391 -31.84 6.68 -6.94
CA LEU A 391 -32.41 7.98 -6.59
C LEU A 391 -32.98 8.69 -7.82
N ALA A 392 -32.23 8.70 -8.93
CA ALA A 392 -32.71 9.30 -10.18
C ALA A 392 -33.97 8.59 -10.71
N ASP A 393 -33.97 7.25 -10.72
CA ASP A 393 -35.13 6.45 -11.13
C ASP A 393 -36.33 6.63 -10.19
N VAL A 394 -36.11 6.69 -8.88
CA VAL A 394 -37.15 6.96 -7.86
C VAL A 394 -37.76 8.34 -8.09
N LEU A 395 -36.95 9.38 -8.30
CA LEU A 395 -37.45 10.74 -8.56
C LEU A 395 -38.24 10.82 -9.87
N GLU A 396 -37.79 10.15 -10.93
CA GLU A 396 -38.52 10.08 -12.20
C GLU A 396 -39.88 9.38 -12.03
N LYS A 397 -39.91 8.26 -11.30
CA LYS A 397 -41.18 7.57 -10.99
C LYS A 397 -42.09 8.40 -10.11
N LEU A 398 -41.55 9.07 -9.09
CA LEU A 398 -42.33 9.94 -8.21
C LEU A 398 -42.89 11.17 -8.92
N ALA A 399 -42.35 11.56 -10.08
CA ALA A 399 -42.96 12.59 -10.92
C ALA A 399 -44.31 12.13 -11.54
N THR A 400 -44.53 10.82 -11.67
CA THR A 400 -45.75 10.25 -12.28
C THR A 400 -46.59 9.42 -11.29
N GLN A 401 -46.01 9.01 -10.18
CA GLN A 401 -46.62 8.15 -9.15
C GLN A 401 -46.54 8.84 -7.78
N PRO A 402 -47.56 8.72 -6.92
CA PRO A 402 -47.53 9.37 -5.61
C PRO A 402 -46.45 8.79 -4.70
N THR A 403 -46.15 7.49 -4.83
CA THR A 403 -45.20 6.76 -4.01
C THR A 403 -44.43 5.71 -4.80
N VAL A 404 -43.20 5.40 -4.38
CA VAL A 404 -42.40 4.27 -4.86
C VAL A 404 -42.13 3.31 -3.70
N SER A 405 -42.52 2.05 -3.85
CA SER A 405 -42.40 1.08 -2.75
C SER A 405 -40.95 0.66 -2.48
N TYR A 406 -40.67 0.35 -1.22
CA TYR A 406 -39.42 -0.27 -0.78
C TYR A 406 -39.13 -1.56 -1.56
N ALA A 407 -40.16 -2.38 -1.79
CA ALA A 407 -40.02 -3.64 -2.54
C ALA A 407 -39.50 -3.43 -3.97
N TYR A 408 -39.93 -2.34 -4.64
CA TYR A 408 -39.41 -1.97 -5.95
C TYR A 408 -37.91 -1.63 -5.88
N ILE A 409 -37.51 -0.82 -4.89
CA ILE A 409 -36.12 -0.40 -4.71
C ILE A 409 -35.23 -1.59 -4.35
N ALA A 410 -35.68 -2.46 -3.44
CA ALA A 410 -34.98 -3.68 -3.07
C ALA A 410 -34.81 -4.63 -4.28
N ALA A 411 -35.85 -4.81 -5.09
CA ALA A 411 -35.78 -5.63 -6.30
C ALA A 411 -34.82 -5.05 -7.36
N LYS A 412 -34.71 -3.73 -7.46
CA LYS A 412 -33.75 -3.06 -8.36
C LYS A 412 -32.34 -3.09 -7.81
N ALA A 413 -32.15 -2.88 -6.51
CA ALA A 413 -30.88 -2.99 -5.82
C ALA A 413 -30.31 -4.42 -5.91
N ALA A 414 -31.15 -5.45 -5.77
CA ALA A 414 -30.73 -6.85 -5.94
C ALA A 414 -30.13 -7.13 -7.32
N LYS A 415 -30.60 -6.45 -8.37
CA LYS A 415 -30.04 -6.56 -9.73
C LYS A 415 -28.71 -5.83 -9.91
N LEU A 416 -28.34 -4.96 -8.97
CA LEU A 416 -27.13 -4.13 -9.00
C LEU A 416 -26.05 -4.62 -8.01
N GLN A 417 -26.37 -5.62 -7.18
CA GLN A 417 -25.54 -6.05 -6.08
C GLN A 417 -24.24 -6.72 -6.59
N PRO A 418 -23.06 -6.35 -6.05
CA PRO A 418 -21.83 -7.07 -6.29
C PRO A 418 -21.84 -8.45 -5.63
N GLU A 419 -21.37 -9.48 -6.34
CA GLU A 419 -21.21 -10.82 -5.75
C GLU A 419 -20.16 -10.80 -4.63
N GLY A 420 -20.52 -11.37 -3.47
CA GLY A 420 -19.57 -11.80 -2.45
C GLY A 420 -19.00 -10.72 -1.51
N LEU A 421 -19.46 -9.47 -1.58
CA LEU A 421 -18.92 -8.38 -0.75
C LEU A 421 -19.78 -7.99 0.46
N VAL A 422 -21.12 -8.07 0.35
CA VAL A 422 -22.08 -7.59 1.36
C VAL A 422 -23.35 -8.42 1.24
N THR A 423 -24.05 -8.72 2.34
CA THR A 423 -25.36 -9.40 2.26
C THR A 423 -26.38 -8.53 1.51
N LEU A 424 -27.39 -9.12 0.86
CA LEU A 424 -28.38 -8.34 0.11
C LEU A 424 -29.09 -7.32 1.02
N ASP A 425 -29.36 -7.69 2.26
CA ASP A 425 -30.03 -6.83 3.24
C ASP A 425 -29.17 -5.63 3.65
N GLU A 426 -27.88 -5.83 3.92
CA GLU A 426 -26.94 -4.73 4.22
C GLU A 426 -26.76 -3.81 3.00
N TYR A 427 -26.71 -4.37 1.79
CA TYR A 427 -26.57 -3.61 0.55
C TYR A 427 -27.81 -2.75 0.26
N VAL A 428 -29.01 -3.33 0.40
CA VAL A 428 -30.28 -2.62 0.27
C VAL A 428 -30.42 -1.58 1.39
N GLY A 429 -30.06 -1.90 2.63
CA GLY A 429 -30.08 -0.98 3.77
C GLY A 429 -29.24 0.27 3.51
N GLY A 430 -27.99 0.11 3.07
CA GLY A 430 -27.12 1.24 2.76
C GLY A 430 -27.61 2.12 1.60
N ILE A 431 -28.28 1.52 0.60
CA ILE A 431 -28.93 2.28 -0.49
C ILE A 431 -30.08 3.11 0.08
N ILE A 432 -30.93 2.48 0.89
CA ILE A 432 -32.11 3.10 1.49
C ILE A 432 -31.72 4.25 2.41
N ASP A 433 -30.69 4.08 3.23
CA ASP A 433 -30.19 5.14 4.11
C ASP A 433 -29.68 6.36 3.32
N ARG A 434 -29.06 6.12 2.17
CA ARG A 434 -28.65 7.23 1.27
C ARG A 434 -29.82 7.90 0.57
N LEU A 435 -30.83 7.12 0.16
CA LEU A 435 -32.06 7.69 -0.39
C LEU A 435 -32.78 8.54 0.66
N ARG A 436 -32.85 8.07 1.92
CA ARG A 436 -33.41 8.80 3.06
C ARG A 436 -32.67 10.11 3.36
N ALA A 437 -31.37 10.18 3.06
CA ALA A 437 -30.57 11.38 3.24
C ALA A 437 -30.81 12.46 2.17
N ASP A 438 -31.53 12.18 1.07
CA ASP A 438 -31.84 13.18 0.05
C ASP A 438 -33.09 13.99 0.43
N ASP A 439 -32.92 15.30 0.48
CA ASP A 439 -33.96 16.23 0.95
C ASP A 439 -35.25 16.25 0.13
N ARG A 440 -35.21 15.73 -1.11
CA ARG A 440 -36.34 15.77 -2.04
C ARG A 440 -37.31 14.61 -1.83
N VAL A 441 -36.91 13.57 -1.12
CA VAL A 441 -37.73 12.38 -0.87
C VAL A 441 -38.02 12.22 0.62
N LEU A 442 -39.20 11.72 0.93
CA LEU A 442 -39.61 11.29 2.27
C LEU A 442 -39.78 9.78 2.26
N TYR A 443 -39.38 9.13 3.35
CA TYR A 443 -39.57 7.69 3.54
C TYR A 443 -40.52 7.45 4.72
N GLY A 444 -41.52 6.61 4.53
CA GLY A 444 -42.49 6.27 5.57
C GLY A 444 -43.35 5.06 5.20
N ALA A 445 -44.24 4.68 6.11
CA ALA A 445 -45.17 3.59 5.95
C ALA A 445 -46.45 4.06 5.25
N ASP A 446 -47.01 3.27 4.33
CA ASP A 446 -48.40 3.47 3.89
C ASP A 446 -49.40 3.04 4.98
N ALA A 447 -50.70 3.20 4.72
CA ALA A 447 -51.77 2.74 5.61
C ALA A 447 -51.75 1.22 5.90
N LEU A 448 -50.95 0.45 5.17
CA LEU A 448 -50.77 -0.99 5.33
C LEU A 448 -49.43 -1.34 6.01
N GLY A 449 -48.69 -0.35 6.52
CA GLY A 449 -47.41 -0.54 7.21
C GLY A 449 -46.23 -0.78 6.27
N ARG A 450 -46.36 -0.56 4.96
CA ARG A 450 -45.30 -0.87 3.98
C ARG A 450 -44.41 0.34 3.71
N GLY A 451 -43.10 0.09 3.67
CA GLY A 451 -42.05 1.00 3.17
C GLY A 451 -42.39 1.65 1.84
N ASN A 452 -42.52 2.98 1.82
CA ASN A 452 -42.71 3.76 0.61
C ASN A 452 -41.89 5.06 0.66
N PHE A 453 -41.37 5.47 -0.50
CA PHE A 453 -40.81 6.79 -0.73
C PHE A 453 -41.85 7.68 -1.40
N GLY A 454 -41.87 8.97 -1.07
CA GLY A 454 -42.67 10.00 -1.72
C GLY A 454 -41.88 11.27 -1.93
N LEU A 455 -42.35 12.18 -2.79
CA LEU A 455 -41.73 13.50 -2.91
C LEU A 455 -42.08 14.37 -1.69
N ALA A 456 -41.08 15.03 -1.11
CA ALA A 456 -41.25 15.84 0.08
C ALA A 456 -42.25 17.00 -0.09
N ASN A 457 -42.43 17.48 -1.32
CA ASN A 457 -43.34 18.56 -1.67
C ASN A 457 -44.71 18.08 -2.19
N ASN A 458 -45.00 16.78 -2.16
CA ASN A 458 -46.28 16.26 -2.66
C ASN A 458 -47.38 16.41 -1.59
N PRO A 459 -48.36 17.32 -1.76
CA PRO A 459 -49.38 17.60 -0.75
C PRO A 459 -50.38 16.45 -0.54
N ARG A 460 -50.38 15.46 -1.43
CA ARG A 460 -51.26 14.28 -1.35
C ARG A 460 -50.56 13.06 -0.74
N LEU A 461 -49.32 13.23 -0.28
CA LEU A 461 -48.53 12.13 0.28
C LEU A 461 -49.04 11.79 1.68
N GLN A 462 -49.53 10.58 1.87
CA GLN A 462 -49.94 10.04 3.16
C GLN A 462 -48.97 8.93 3.56
N LEU A 463 -47.86 9.32 4.20
CA LEU A 463 -46.90 8.40 4.80
C LEU A 463 -46.89 8.59 6.31
N LEU A 464 -46.97 7.48 7.04
CA LEU A 464 -46.89 7.39 8.49
C LEU A 464 -45.46 7.03 8.92
N PRO A 465 -45.03 7.36 10.15
CA PRO A 465 -43.72 6.92 10.65
C PRO A 465 -43.76 5.42 10.98
N PHE A 466 -42.61 4.73 10.94
CA PHE A 466 -42.52 3.28 11.20
C PHE A 466 -42.65 2.93 12.69
N THR A 467 -42.24 3.82 13.59
CA THR A 467 -42.31 3.65 15.05
C THR A 467 -42.47 4.99 15.77
N ASP A 468 -42.90 4.98 17.03
CA ASP A 468 -43.07 6.19 17.88
C ASP A 468 -41.74 6.96 18.10
N GLY A 469 -40.58 6.35 17.82
CA GLY A 469 -39.27 6.99 17.82
C GLY A 469 -38.90 7.71 16.52
N ASP A 470 -39.61 7.44 15.41
CA ASP A 470 -39.37 8.06 14.09
C ASP A 470 -40.22 9.33 13.87
N ALA A 471 -41.03 9.74 14.85
CA ALA A 471 -41.83 10.97 14.78
C ALA A 471 -40.94 12.23 14.61
N ALA A 472 -39.72 12.20 15.14
CA ALA A 472 -38.70 13.22 14.97
C ALA A 472 -38.13 13.34 13.54
N PHE A 473 -38.52 12.44 12.62
CA PHE A 473 -38.02 12.40 11.24
C PHE A 473 -39.08 12.75 10.19
N LEU A 474 -40.38 12.58 10.47
CA LEU A 474 -41.45 13.17 9.64
C LEU A 474 -41.53 14.69 9.83
N ALA A 475 -41.26 15.16 11.05
CA ALA A 475 -40.94 16.55 11.31
C ALA A 475 -39.43 16.71 11.08
N LYS A 476 -39.00 17.06 9.87
CA LYS A 476 -37.60 17.41 9.63
C LYS A 476 -37.14 18.38 10.72
N ALA A 477 -36.02 18.07 11.37
CA ALA A 477 -35.33 18.96 12.29
C ALA A 477 -35.34 20.37 11.68
N GLU A 478 -35.82 21.36 12.45
CA GLU A 478 -35.61 22.76 12.10
C GLU A 478 -34.16 22.89 11.66
N ALA A 479 -33.95 23.43 10.46
CA ALA A 479 -32.62 23.63 9.91
C ALA A 479 -31.73 24.18 11.03
N PRO A 480 -30.57 23.56 11.33
CA PRO A 480 -29.72 24.04 12.41
C PRO A 480 -29.54 25.53 12.16
N THR A 481 -30.06 26.34 13.10
CA THR A 481 -30.02 27.79 13.01
C THR A 481 -28.62 28.14 12.56
N PRO A 482 -28.43 28.80 11.40
CA PRO A 482 -27.10 28.97 10.83
C PRO A 482 -26.21 29.53 11.93
N ALA A 483 -25.19 28.74 12.33
CA ALA A 483 -24.29 29.09 13.42
C ALA A 483 -23.93 30.56 13.24
N ARG A 484 -24.30 31.40 14.21
CA ARG A 484 -24.21 32.85 14.06
C ARG A 484 -22.76 33.15 13.72
N HIS A 485 -22.53 33.64 12.50
CA HIS A 485 -21.19 33.83 11.98
C HIS A 485 -20.38 34.70 12.96
N VAL A 486 -19.42 34.10 13.66
CA VAL A 486 -18.56 34.81 14.60
C VAL A 486 -17.61 35.69 13.77
N PRO A 487 -17.67 37.03 13.92
CA PRO A 487 -16.83 37.92 13.14
C PRO A 487 -15.34 37.59 13.33
N ARG A 488 -14.60 37.48 12.22
CA ARG A 488 -13.16 37.14 12.23
C ARG A 488 -12.31 38.04 13.13
N ALA A 489 -12.71 39.30 13.30
CA ALA A 489 -12.06 40.23 14.21
C ALA A 489 -12.13 39.79 15.68
N ILE A 490 -13.26 39.21 16.10
CA ILE A 490 -13.48 38.69 17.45
C ILE A 490 -12.61 37.44 17.68
N VAL A 491 -12.59 36.51 16.72
CA VAL A 491 -11.72 35.32 16.76
C VAL A 491 -10.25 35.72 16.90
N THR A 492 -9.80 36.66 16.07
CA THR A 492 -8.40 37.15 16.09
C THR A 492 -8.05 37.81 17.43
N ARG A 493 -8.97 38.59 18.01
CA ARG A 493 -8.79 39.21 19.33
C ARG A 493 -8.64 38.16 20.43
N CYS A 494 -9.50 37.15 20.46
CA CYS A 494 -9.47 36.09 21.47
C CYS A 494 -8.20 35.24 21.38
N ILE A 495 -7.74 34.90 20.16
CA ILE A 495 -6.45 34.19 19.96
C ILE A 495 -5.28 35.01 20.48
N ARG A 496 -5.27 36.33 20.23
CA ARG A 496 -4.21 37.21 20.74
C ARG A 496 -4.17 37.23 22.26
N ILE A 497 -5.31 37.42 22.93
CA ILE A 497 -5.40 37.41 24.39
C ILE A 497 -4.87 36.07 24.95
N ALA A 498 -5.26 34.96 24.35
CA ALA A 498 -4.78 33.64 24.77
C ALA A 498 -3.26 33.50 24.62
N ARG A 499 -2.69 33.95 23.48
CA ARG A 499 -1.23 33.96 23.27
C ARG A 499 -0.50 34.88 24.25
N ASP A 500 -1.05 36.05 24.54
CA ASP A 500 -0.46 36.99 25.48
C ASP A 500 -0.40 36.39 26.88
N HIS A 501 -1.43 35.65 27.30
CA HIS A 501 -1.43 34.89 28.56
C HIS A 501 -0.29 33.87 28.64
N TRP A 502 -0.03 33.06 27.60
CA TRP A 502 1.09 32.10 27.63
C TRP A 502 2.48 32.72 27.42
N ASN A 503 2.54 33.98 26.96
CA ASN A 503 3.79 34.73 26.88
C ASN A 503 4.10 35.47 28.19
N ASP A 504 3.13 35.61 29.10
CA ASP A 504 3.33 36.22 30.39
C ASP A 504 4.14 35.27 31.30
N PRO A 505 5.38 35.62 31.70
CA PRO A 505 6.20 34.78 32.57
C PRO A 505 5.61 34.58 33.97
N LEU A 506 4.59 35.35 34.35
CA LEU A 506 3.89 35.25 35.63
C LEU A 506 2.67 34.32 35.59
N ALA A 507 2.21 33.91 34.40
CA ALA A 507 1.08 32.99 34.27
C ALA A 507 1.51 31.57 34.67
N SER A 508 1.01 31.08 35.80
CA SER A 508 1.32 29.72 36.29
C SER A 508 0.49 28.63 35.63
N ASP A 509 -0.62 28.99 34.99
CA ASP A 509 -1.60 28.04 34.50
C ASP A 509 -1.33 27.60 33.05
N THR A 510 -1.31 26.29 32.85
CA THR A 510 -1.10 25.68 31.52
C THR A 510 -2.35 25.73 30.64
N ILE A 511 -3.51 26.03 31.24
CA ILE A 511 -4.81 26.10 30.60
C ILE A 511 -5.40 27.50 30.86
N PHE A 512 -5.84 28.17 29.80
CA PHE A 512 -6.49 29.47 29.89
C PHE A 512 -7.99 29.33 29.60
N GLY A 513 -8.84 29.67 30.58
CA GLY A 513 -10.27 29.33 30.56
C GLY A 513 -11.06 30.12 29.50
N VAL A 514 -12.11 29.52 28.92
CA VAL A 514 -12.98 30.21 27.94
C VAL A 514 -13.65 31.44 28.58
N ARG A 515 -14.14 31.32 29.83
CA ARG A 515 -14.70 32.45 30.59
C ARG A 515 -13.71 33.61 30.73
N GLU A 516 -12.44 33.30 30.99
CA GLU A 516 -11.38 34.30 31.19
C GLU A 516 -11.05 35.00 29.87
N ILE A 517 -11.00 34.25 28.77
CA ILE A 517 -10.82 34.79 27.41
C ILE A 517 -11.97 35.73 27.05
N LEU A 518 -13.21 35.32 27.30
CA LEU A 518 -14.40 36.12 27.02
C LEU A 518 -14.42 37.40 27.86
N ALA A 519 -14.13 37.29 29.16
CA ALA A 519 -14.04 38.43 30.07
C ALA A 519 -12.94 39.42 29.63
N ALA A 520 -11.75 38.93 29.29
CA ALA A 520 -10.65 39.76 28.78
C ALA A 520 -10.95 40.38 27.41
N ALA A 521 -11.76 39.70 26.59
CA ALA A 521 -12.25 40.22 25.32
C ALA A 521 -13.42 41.21 25.47
N GLN A 522 -13.95 41.39 26.70
CA GLN A 522 -15.17 42.17 27.00
C GLN A 522 -16.38 41.65 26.21
N LEU A 523 -16.50 40.33 26.09
CA LEU A 523 -17.62 39.65 25.45
C LEU A 523 -18.54 39.10 26.53
N ASP A 524 -19.84 39.27 26.32
CA ASP A 524 -20.85 38.67 27.18
C ASP A 524 -20.90 37.15 26.94
N PRO A 525 -20.63 36.31 27.97
CA PRO A 525 -20.64 34.86 27.82
C PRO A 525 -22.02 34.30 27.48
N ASP A 526 -23.11 35.03 27.76
CA ASP A 526 -24.48 34.57 27.56
C ASP A 526 -25.10 35.09 26.24
N ALA A 527 -24.43 36.02 25.55
CA ALA A 527 -24.98 36.69 24.36
C ALA A 527 -24.56 36.09 23.01
N GLY A 528 -23.75 35.02 22.99
CA GLY A 528 -23.06 34.56 21.77
C GLY A 528 -22.96 33.05 21.56
N ASP A 529 -22.64 32.67 20.32
CA ASP A 529 -22.30 31.30 19.91
C ASP A 529 -20.87 30.97 20.36
N VAL A 530 -20.72 30.59 21.64
CA VAL A 530 -19.42 30.29 22.25
C VAL A 530 -18.79 29.04 21.62
N ASP A 531 -19.60 28.06 21.24
CA ASP A 531 -19.16 26.85 20.55
C ASP A 531 -18.56 27.18 19.17
N GLY A 532 -19.25 28.04 18.42
CA GLY A 532 -18.77 28.58 17.14
C GLY A 532 -17.46 29.35 17.28
N LEU A 533 -17.32 30.16 18.34
CA LEU A 533 -16.08 30.90 18.63
C LEU A 533 -14.92 29.95 18.96
N VAL A 534 -15.15 28.96 19.84
CA VAL A 534 -14.11 27.99 20.23
C VAL A 534 -13.65 27.20 19.01
N ARG A 535 -14.57 26.73 18.18
CA ARG A 535 -14.24 26.02 16.93
C ARG A 535 -13.43 26.90 15.98
N ALA A 536 -13.86 28.15 15.76
CA ALA A 536 -13.15 29.09 14.90
C ALA A 536 -11.75 29.43 15.40
N MET A 537 -11.54 29.49 16.73
CA MET A 537 -10.22 29.71 17.32
C MET A 537 -9.25 28.55 17.07
N VAL A 538 -9.71 27.30 17.24
CA VAL A 538 -8.90 26.10 16.97
C VAL A 538 -8.56 25.98 15.48
N GLU A 539 -9.52 26.27 14.59
CA GLU A 539 -9.31 26.25 13.15
C GLU A 539 -8.33 27.34 12.68
N THR A 540 -8.35 28.52 13.32
CA THR A 540 -7.50 29.66 12.94
C THR A 540 -6.07 29.54 13.48
N ASP A 541 -5.86 28.91 14.65
CA ASP A 541 -4.52 28.69 15.21
C ASP A 541 -4.33 27.24 15.66
N THR A 542 -3.68 26.45 14.81
CA THR A 542 -3.42 25.00 15.01
C THR A 542 -2.53 24.70 16.22
N ARG A 543 -1.94 25.71 16.86
CA ARG A 543 -1.19 25.55 18.12
C ARG A 543 -2.08 25.53 19.35
N LEU A 544 -3.34 25.95 19.22
CA LEU A 544 -4.32 25.90 20.31
C LEU A 544 -5.03 24.55 20.29
N ARG A 545 -5.13 23.94 21.47
CA ARG A 545 -5.99 22.78 21.70
C ARG A 545 -7.04 23.17 22.73
N PHE A 546 -8.31 22.91 22.43
CA PHE A 546 -9.37 23.01 23.42
C PHE A 546 -9.34 21.79 24.35
N VAL A 547 -9.41 22.04 25.65
CA VAL A 547 -9.44 21.05 26.73
C VAL A 547 -10.79 21.22 27.45
N PRO A 548 -11.76 20.33 27.21
CA PRO A 548 -13.03 20.38 27.92
C PRO A 548 -12.82 20.08 29.40
N HIS A 549 -13.61 20.71 30.27
CA HIS A 549 -13.60 20.40 31.70
C HIS A 549 -14.28 19.04 31.91
N SER A 550 -13.63 18.12 32.64
CA SER A 550 -14.01 16.69 32.69
C SER A 550 -15.41 16.40 33.24
N MET A 551 -16.08 17.38 33.83
CA MET A 551 -17.40 17.26 34.46
C MET A 551 -18.47 18.17 33.86
N SER A 552 -18.16 18.96 32.82
CA SER A 552 -19.13 19.89 32.22
C SER A 552 -19.28 19.64 30.72
N GLU A 553 -20.52 19.49 30.28
CA GLU A 553 -20.88 19.48 28.85
C GLU A 553 -20.91 20.89 28.26
N VAL A 554 -20.81 21.93 29.10
CA VAL A 554 -20.82 23.32 28.66
C VAL A 554 -19.42 23.74 28.25
N VAL A 555 -19.23 24.04 26.96
CA VAL A 555 -17.95 24.50 26.38
C VAL A 555 -17.34 25.69 27.12
N LEU A 556 -18.21 26.53 27.69
CA LEU A 556 -17.84 27.71 28.46
C LEU A 556 -16.98 27.40 29.69
N ASP A 557 -17.07 26.18 30.23
CA ASP A 557 -16.28 25.75 31.40
C ASP A 557 -14.93 25.12 31.02
N GLY A 558 -14.70 24.86 29.72
CA GLY A 558 -13.41 24.39 29.21
C GLY A 558 -12.36 25.49 29.11
N GLY A 559 -11.17 25.13 28.62
CA GLY A 559 -10.09 26.07 28.40
C GLY A 559 -9.25 25.71 27.19
N PHE A 560 -8.33 26.59 26.82
CA PHE A 560 -7.34 26.32 25.79
C PHE A 560 -6.00 25.97 26.43
N ALA A 561 -5.23 25.13 25.77
CA ALA A 561 -3.83 24.88 26.08
C ALA A 561 -2.99 24.98 24.80
N LEU A 562 -1.72 25.35 24.95
CA LEU A 562 -0.77 25.21 23.85
C LEU A 562 -0.57 23.71 23.56
N ALA A 563 -0.63 23.32 22.29
CA ALA A 563 -0.19 22.02 21.83
C ALA A 563 1.32 21.90 22.05
N ILE A 564 1.72 21.49 23.26
CA ILE A 564 3.11 21.27 23.61
C ILE A 564 3.67 20.25 22.62
N GLN A 565 4.64 20.67 21.80
CA GLN A 565 5.54 19.71 21.16
C GLN A 565 6.26 18.98 22.31
N GLU A 566 5.88 17.74 22.59
CA GLU A 566 6.59 16.89 23.55
C GLU A 566 8.06 16.80 23.15
N LYS A 567 8.90 17.67 23.70
CA LYS A 567 10.33 17.43 23.80
C LYS A 567 10.47 16.27 24.78
N ARG A 568 10.61 15.05 24.25
CA ARG A 568 10.97 13.86 25.03
C ARG A 568 12.09 14.21 26.01
N LYS A 569 11.74 14.29 27.30
CA LYS A 569 12.72 14.38 28.38
C LYS A 569 13.63 13.15 28.27
N ARG A 570 14.92 13.38 28.01
CA ARG A 570 15.97 12.38 28.25
C ARG A 570 15.91 12.02 29.73
N SER A 571 15.41 10.82 30.05
CA SER A 571 15.65 10.23 31.36
C SER A 571 17.15 9.91 31.45
N GLY A 572 17.89 10.76 32.15
CA GLY A 572 19.20 10.37 32.68
C GLY A 572 18.98 9.17 33.59
N ARG A 573 19.56 8.03 33.22
CA ARG A 573 19.58 6.83 34.06
C ARG A 573 21.00 6.73 34.61
N GLY A 574 21.10 6.95 35.92
CA GLY A 574 22.32 6.84 36.69
C GLY A 574 22.87 5.41 36.70
N ASP A 575 24.15 5.36 37.07
CA ASP A 575 24.96 4.16 37.25
C ASP A 575 24.23 3.13 38.12
N VAL A 576 23.92 2.00 37.51
CA VAL A 576 23.68 0.74 38.21
C VAL A 576 24.72 -0.22 37.67
N HIS A 577 25.76 -0.48 38.48
CA HIS A 577 26.70 -1.58 38.27
C HIS A 577 25.93 -2.91 38.25
N PRO A 578 26.12 -3.76 37.22
CA PRO A 578 25.89 -5.18 37.36
C PRO A 578 27.26 -5.87 37.39
N HIS A 579 27.67 -6.27 38.60
CA HIS A 579 28.60 -7.37 38.77
C HIS A 579 27.92 -8.62 38.20
N ILE A 580 28.39 -9.11 37.06
CA ILE A 580 28.02 -10.42 36.53
C ILE A 580 29.31 -11.22 36.48
N ASP A 581 29.39 -12.23 37.35
CA ASP A 581 30.45 -13.21 37.33
C ASP A 581 30.43 -13.98 36.02
N TRP A 582 31.58 -13.94 35.33
CA TRP A 582 31.84 -14.75 34.16
C TRP A 582 32.13 -16.17 34.62
N TYR A 583 31.20 -17.09 34.39
CA TYR A 583 31.49 -18.52 34.47
C TYR A 583 32.31 -18.91 33.23
N THR A 584 33.59 -19.22 33.43
CA THR A 584 34.49 -19.78 32.42
C THR A 584 34.30 -21.30 32.41
N PRO A 585 33.76 -21.95 31.36
CA PRO A 585 33.82 -23.40 31.27
C PRO A 585 35.24 -23.81 30.87
N HIS A 586 35.80 -24.75 31.64
CA HIS A 586 37.12 -25.34 31.44
C HIS A 586 37.33 -25.87 30.02
N ALA A 587 38.57 -25.72 29.53
CA ALA A 587 39.03 -26.36 28.31
C ALA A 587 38.96 -27.89 28.46
N ILE A 588 38.13 -28.53 27.66
CA ILE A 588 38.11 -29.99 27.51
C ILE A 588 39.13 -30.33 26.43
N ALA A 589 40.16 -31.11 26.80
CA ALA A 589 41.14 -31.66 25.88
C ALA A 589 40.45 -32.64 24.90
N LEU A 590 40.75 -32.50 23.62
CA LEU A 590 40.38 -33.45 22.57
C LEU A 590 41.38 -34.63 22.58
N PRO A 591 40.93 -35.88 22.42
CA PRO A 591 41.82 -36.96 21.98
C PRO A 591 42.02 -36.89 20.47
N ASP A 592 43.28 -36.96 20.05
CA ASP A 592 43.72 -37.15 18.67
C ASP A 592 43.55 -38.63 18.28
N ASP A 593 42.42 -38.95 17.65
CA ASP A 593 42.27 -39.96 16.59
C ASP A 593 40.78 -40.24 16.40
N ILE A 594 40.28 -40.07 15.17
CA ILE A 594 39.25 -40.92 14.55
C ILE A 594 39.18 -40.53 13.06
N SER A 595 39.43 -41.55 12.26
CA SER A 595 39.41 -41.63 10.80
C SER A 595 38.06 -41.23 10.17
N GLN A 596 38.14 -40.89 8.87
CA GLN A 596 37.03 -40.60 7.98
C GLN A 596 35.95 -41.71 7.97
N GLU A 597 34.77 -41.44 8.52
CA GLU A 597 33.56 -42.24 8.27
C GLU A 597 32.42 -41.36 7.74
N ARG A 598 31.77 -41.86 6.69
CA ARG A 598 30.70 -41.22 5.92
C ARG A 598 29.44 -41.03 6.78
N ALA A 599 28.70 -39.96 6.49
CA ALA A 599 27.39 -39.71 7.07
C ALA A 599 26.41 -40.84 6.72
N GLU A 600 25.71 -41.35 7.73
CA GLU A 600 24.62 -42.32 7.56
C GLU A 600 23.37 -41.61 7.02
N ALA A 601 22.79 -42.16 5.95
CA ALA A 601 21.51 -41.70 5.41
C ALA A 601 20.39 -42.04 6.39
N THR A 602 19.59 -41.06 6.78
CA THR A 602 18.36 -41.29 7.54
C THR A 602 17.22 -41.64 6.58
N PRO A 603 16.19 -42.40 7.02
CA PRO A 603 15.08 -42.82 6.17
C PRO A 603 14.29 -41.66 5.53
N GLU A 604 14.38 -40.43 6.07
CA GLU A 604 13.81 -39.25 5.43
C GLU A 604 14.53 -38.80 4.14
N VAL A 605 15.83 -39.13 3.99
CA VAL A 605 16.61 -38.84 2.77
C VAL A 605 16.15 -39.74 1.63
N ASP A 606 15.90 -41.03 1.90
CA ASP A 606 15.42 -42.00 0.92
C ASP A 606 14.03 -41.65 0.37
N VAL A 607 13.14 -41.10 1.20
CA VAL A 607 11.79 -40.66 0.79
C VAL A 607 11.83 -39.42 -0.11
N GLN A 608 12.84 -38.57 0.03
CA GLN A 608 13.07 -37.42 -0.87
C GLN A 608 13.78 -37.84 -2.17
N GLU A 609 14.75 -38.74 -2.12
CA GLU A 609 15.41 -39.29 -3.32
C GLU A 609 14.42 -40.06 -4.21
N GLN A 610 13.51 -40.84 -3.62
CA GLN A 610 12.47 -41.57 -4.37
C GLN A 610 11.48 -40.65 -5.11
N ARG A 611 11.32 -39.39 -4.69
CA ARG A 611 10.46 -38.40 -5.38
C ARG A 611 11.15 -37.71 -6.55
N MET A 612 12.48 -37.78 -6.64
CA MET A 612 13.27 -37.11 -7.68
C MET A 612 13.71 -38.03 -8.83
N TRP A 613 13.34 -39.30 -8.81
CA TRP A 613 13.85 -40.24 -9.81
C TRP A 613 13.08 -40.18 -11.15
N ARG A 614 13.70 -39.54 -12.15
CA ARG A 614 13.57 -39.90 -13.57
C ARG A 614 14.86 -40.62 -14.00
N PRO A 615 14.78 -41.58 -14.95
CA PRO A 615 15.94 -42.37 -15.33
C PRO A 615 16.86 -41.52 -16.21
N GLU A 616 18.06 -41.18 -15.72
CA GLU A 616 19.13 -40.65 -16.55
C GLU A 616 20.25 -41.68 -16.74
N ALA A 617 20.74 -41.68 -17.97
CA ALA A 617 21.77 -42.56 -18.50
C ALA A 617 23.14 -42.32 -17.84
N ALA A 618 23.93 -43.39 -17.84
CA ALA A 618 25.23 -43.55 -17.22
C ALA A 618 26.18 -42.34 -17.33
N TYR A 619 26.67 -41.91 -16.16
CA TYR A 619 27.88 -41.09 -16.02
C TYR A 619 28.73 -41.66 -14.88
N THR A 620 30.00 -41.94 -15.16
CA THR A 620 31.00 -42.42 -14.19
C THR A 620 31.88 -41.25 -13.73
N PRO A 621 32.11 -41.03 -12.42
CA PRO A 621 33.08 -40.04 -11.96
C PRO A 621 34.42 -40.69 -11.60
N ASP A 622 35.50 -40.00 -11.94
CA ASP A 622 36.85 -40.27 -11.47
C ASP A 622 37.42 -39.04 -10.73
N ASP A 623 38.25 -39.36 -9.74
CA ASP A 623 39.23 -38.57 -8.98
C ASP A 623 38.88 -37.47 -7.93
N ASN A 624 39.09 -37.88 -6.67
CA ASN A 624 40.04 -37.35 -5.67
C ASN A 624 40.34 -35.84 -5.58
N VAL A 625 39.76 -35.17 -4.58
CA VAL A 625 40.36 -33.98 -3.93
C VAL A 625 40.20 -34.09 -2.41
N ARG A 626 41.32 -34.12 -1.69
CA ARG A 626 41.40 -34.03 -0.22
C ARG A 626 41.22 -32.59 0.23
N SER A 627 40.38 -32.35 1.25
CA SER A 627 40.17 -31.03 1.87
C SER A 627 40.62 -31.05 3.33
N GLU A 628 41.40 -30.05 3.73
CA GLU A 628 41.85 -29.82 5.11
C GLU A 628 40.79 -29.07 5.95
N PRO A 629 40.70 -29.31 7.27
CA PRO A 629 39.69 -28.71 8.12
C PRO A 629 40.07 -27.29 8.58
N VAL A 630 39.24 -26.31 8.22
CA VAL A 630 39.31 -24.94 8.75
C VAL A 630 38.52 -24.84 10.05
N GLN A 631 39.18 -24.48 11.16
CA GLN A 631 38.52 -24.18 12.43
C GLN A 631 37.86 -22.78 12.41
N ILE A 632 36.58 -22.69 12.81
CA ILE A 632 35.79 -21.45 12.81
C ILE A 632 35.55 -20.97 14.26
N PRO A 633 35.93 -19.75 14.65
CA PRO A 633 35.57 -19.16 15.94
C PRO A 633 34.11 -18.64 15.92
N LEU A 634 33.33 -19.01 16.95
CA LEU A 634 31.95 -18.56 17.17
C LEU A 634 31.92 -17.12 17.71
N ARG A 635 31.27 -16.20 16.99
CA ARG A 635 30.82 -14.89 17.51
C ARG A 635 29.31 -14.75 17.39
N ILE A 636 28.67 -14.39 18.50
CA ILE A 636 27.22 -14.18 18.65
C ILE A 636 26.84 -12.86 17.95
N LEU A 637 25.78 -12.89 17.13
CA LEU A 637 25.27 -11.75 16.36
C LEU A 637 24.17 -11.00 17.11
N ARG A 638 24.30 -9.67 17.18
CA ARG A 638 23.18 -8.74 17.36
C ARG A 638 22.77 -8.21 15.99
N PHE A 639 21.47 -8.17 15.74
CA PHE A 639 20.90 -7.43 14.62
C PHE A 639 20.62 -6.03 15.16
N GLU A 640 21.22 -5.01 14.52
CA GLU A 640 21.07 -3.59 14.86
C GLU A 640 20.00 -2.95 13.97
#